data_AF-A0A2K9E4S6-F1
#
_entry.id   AF-A0A2K9E4S6-F1
#
_cell.length_a   1.000
_cell.length_b   1.000
_cell.length_c   1.000
_cell.angle_alpha   90.00
_cell.angle_beta   90.00
_cell.angle_gamma   90.00
#
_symmetry.space_group_name_H-M   'P 1'
#
loop_
_entity.id
_entity.type
_entity.pdbx_description
1 polymer ?
#
loop_
_entity_poly.entity_id
_entity_poly.type
_entity_poly.pdbx_seq_one_letter_code
_entity_poly.pdbx_strand_id
1 'polypeptide(L)'
;MKQLKKTGTFLLVLAMLFTSFAVLTGNGLTEVKASSSKFPYNATYKYGFSSLADDQAAANAMLLAEWEDWKATYVTSSGAGGFRRVQRDAGSNFDTVSEGMGYGMILAVYFDDQALFDDFYSYVKLYHNGNGLMGWQIDRNGNIVGPGGKDCATDADEDIALALVFASKKWGSGKFNYGEEAKRLINNLYNYCVERGTNVLKPGDTWGGSQVTNPSYFAPAWYKIFAQFTGDNRWNSVADKCYEIVDSINRLNGGTGLVPDWCTAQGTQASGMGYNYTYDAARYPWRTAIDYSWFGDSRAKKNCDLIANFFKRQGGASAIVDGYTIQGSRTGQYHNATFIGPIASATMTGSDLNFAKELYNETINVKDGGDYHYYGNSLRLMTLLYLTGNFPNLLEDTGGSGPSTPYPTTTPTSSPKPTPSTPPTQDGELLIDDFEGAFTWITYDGEGASVSAAKGVRDGGGSAMDVSYSGSASGYWGVLKVMVGTDISKATGISFDIKGTGNQIRLMLVEEGSIAGEDGEQWEYVISPRNSWTTLEIPMSQFSPRSDWQPPGADGNKRLDLNKIISIHFAGMNANSGSFMVDNVKITGLPSTQPTPTQSPKPTPPGSYGDINGDGIINTSDYALLNRHILEIPVQNANLNNADLNGDGVVDSLDATILSRYLLEVIDRFPVQR
;
A
#
# COMPACT_ATOMS: atom_id res chain seq x y z
N MET A 1 -25.06 46.39 42.67
CA MET A 1 -26.28 45.76 42.11
C MET A 1 -26.52 46.40 40.74
N LYS A 2 -26.74 45.63 39.66
CA LYS A 2 -27.14 46.10 38.30
C LYS A 2 -26.19 47.09 37.57
N GLN A 3 -26.33 47.37 36.27
CA GLN A 3 -26.33 46.48 35.09
C GLN A 3 -26.25 47.32 33.78
N LEU A 4 -25.35 46.95 32.86
CA LEU A 4 -25.52 46.80 31.39
C LEU A 4 -26.04 47.94 30.44
N LYS A 5 -25.43 47.95 29.21
CA LYS A 5 -26.01 48.29 27.87
C LYS A 5 -26.30 49.79 27.59
N LYS A 6 -26.48 50.32 26.35
CA LYS A 6 -26.32 49.92 24.90
C LYS A 6 -26.36 51.25 24.07
N THR A 7 -25.95 51.47 22.80
CA THR A 7 -25.03 50.88 21.78
C THR A 7 -24.82 51.94 20.67
N GLY A 8 -23.79 51.84 19.82
CA GLY A 8 -23.75 52.59 18.54
C GLY A 8 -22.46 52.38 17.74
N THR A 9 -22.57 52.21 16.42
CA THR A 9 -21.45 51.92 15.49
C THR A 9 -21.57 52.78 14.23
N PHE A 10 -20.46 53.36 13.74
CA PHE A 10 -20.26 53.63 12.30
C PHE A 10 -18.76 53.80 11.97
N LEU A 11 -18.38 53.55 10.71
CA LEU A 11 -17.00 53.68 10.19
C LEU A 11 -16.80 55.03 9.48
N LEU A 12 -15.56 55.53 9.45
CA LEU A 12 -14.87 55.76 8.17
C LEU A 12 -13.34 55.70 8.31
N VAL A 13 -12.67 55.56 7.16
CA VAL A 13 -11.25 55.24 6.98
C VAL A 13 -10.38 56.50 6.83
N LEU A 14 -9.16 56.49 7.38
CA LEU A 14 -7.99 57.04 6.68
C LEU A 14 -6.68 56.34 7.12
N ALA A 15 -5.69 56.32 6.23
CA ALA A 15 -4.45 55.56 6.39
C ALA A 15 -3.29 56.39 6.97
N MET A 16 -2.25 55.69 7.45
CA MET A 16 -0.92 56.26 7.68
C MET A 16 0.17 55.35 7.09
N LEU A 17 1.17 55.94 6.45
CA LEU A 17 2.46 55.30 6.25
C LEU A 17 3.18 55.23 7.59
N PHE A 18 4.00 54.19 7.82
CA PHE A 18 5.29 54.41 8.49
C PHE A 18 6.35 53.44 7.98
N THR A 19 7.53 53.96 7.70
CA THR A 19 8.68 53.20 7.22
C THR A 19 9.55 52.71 8.38
N SER A 20 9.92 51.43 8.32
CA SER A 20 11.16 50.85 8.86
C SER A 20 11.58 51.20 10.29
N PHE A 21 11.44 50.22 11.18
CA PHE A 21 12.52 49.89 12.11
C PHE A 21 12.75 48.37 12.08
N ALA A 22 13.96 47.95 11.72
CA ALA A 22 14.30 46.54 11.62
C ALA A 22 14.85 46.04 12.96
N VAL A 23 14.27 44.97 13.49
CA VAL A 23 14.86 44.17 14.58
C VAL A 23 15.03 42.75 14.03
N LEU A 24 16.27 42.25 14.01
CA LEU A 24 16.54 40.87 13.62
C LEU A 24 16.11 39.93 14.75
N THR A 25 15.03 39.19 14.55
CA THR A 25 14.82 37.89 15.20
C THR A 25 14.93 36.81 14.13
N GLY A 26 16.14 36.32 13.91
CA GLY A 26 16.43 35.29 12.91
C GLY A 26 15.90 33.91 13.33
N ASN A 27 14.66 33.61 12.96
CA ASN A 27 14.18 32.24 12.79
C ASN A 27 13.73 32.11 11.33
N GLY A 28 14.64 31.65 10.48
CA GLY A 28 14.31 31.33 9.10
C GLY A 28 13.39 30.12 9.07
N LEU A 29 12.10 30.33 8.83
CA LEU A 29 11.20 29.26 8.42
C LEU A 29 11.68 28.75 7.06
N THR A 30 12.45 27.67 7.07
CA THR A 30 12.75 26.91 5.86
C THR A 30 11.45 26.33 5.33
N GLU A 31 10.91 26.95 4.28
CA GLU A 31 9.75 26.47 3.55
C GLU A 31 10.07 25.09 2.98
N VAL A 32 9.59 24.04 3.66
CA VAL A 32 9.81 22.65 3.26
C VAL A 32 8.97 22.41 2.01
N LYS A 33 9.62 22.46 0.85
CA LYS A 33 9.00 22.13 -0.42
C LYS A 33 8.46 20.70 -0.37
N ALA A 34 7.24 20.52 -0.88
CA ALA A 34 6.64 19.21 -1.05
C ALA A 34 7.49 18.33 -1.99
N SER A 35 7.72 17.09 -1.57
CA SER A 35 8.38 16.07 -2.38
C SER A 35 7.50 15.63 -3.54
N SER A 36 8.09 15.37 -4.71
CA SER A 36 7.40 14.75 -5.85
C SER A 36 7.19 13.23 -5.70
N SER A 37 7.67 12.62 -4.61
CA SER A 37 7.58 11.18 -4.37
C SER A 37 6.16 10.71 -4.09
N LYS A 38 5.67 9.79 -4.93
CA LYS A 38 4.34 9.14 -4.83
C LYS A 38 4.50 7.62 -4.77
N PHE A 39 3.45 6.94 -4.35
CA PHE A 39 3.37 5.49 -4.50
C PHE A 39 3.27 5.12 -6.00
N PRO A 40 3.91 4.03 -6.47
CA PRO A 40 4.86 3.19 -5.75
C PRO A 40 6.24 3.84 -5.64
N TYR A 41 6.87 3.74 -4.48
CA TYR A 41 8.17 4.36 -4.20
C TYR A 41 9.34 3.53 -4.73
N ASN A 42 9.21 2.19 -4.75
CA ASN A 42 10.25 1.26 -5.21
C ASN A 42 11.67 1.57 -4.67
N ALA A 43 11.74 1.97 -3.40
CA ALA A 43 12.90 2.65 -2.86
C ALA A 43 14.07 1.69 -2.62
N THR A 44 15.28 2.12 -3.00
CA THR A 44 16.52 1.47 -2.57
C THR A 44 16.84 1.91 -1.15
N TYR A 45 16.63 1.03 -0.16
CA TYR A 45 17.09 1.28 1.21
C TYR A 45 18.62 1.28 1.25
N LYS A 46 19.20 2.15 2.11
CA LYS A 46 20.66 2.33 2.21
C LYS A 46 21.38 1.11 2.76
N TYR A 47 20.66 0.26 3.50
CA TYR A 47 21.19 -0.91 4.18
C TYR A 47 20.17 -2.06 4.14
N GLY A 48 20.68 -3.29 4.05
CA GLY A 48 19.84 -4.49 3.99
C GLY A 48 19.29 -4.77 2.58
N PHE A 49 18.21 -5.56 2.51
CA PHE A 49 17.45 -5.76 1.28
C PHE A 49 16.54 -4.55 1.04
N SER A 50 16.39 -4.13 -0.23
CA SER A 50 15.47 -3.03 -0.59
C SER A 50 14.04 -3.52 -0.86
N SER A 51 13.90 -4.71 -1.44
CA SER A 51 12.63 -5.39 -1.67
C SER A 51 12.87 -6.90 -1.64
N LEU A 52 11.85 -7.67 -1.26
CA LEU A 52 11.83 -9.14 -1.32
C LEU A 52 10.98 -9.67 -2.48
N ALA A 53 10.24 -8.79 -3.17
CA ALA A 53 9.43 -9.14 -4.32
C ALA A 53 10.32 -9.51 -5.52
N ASP A 54 10.05 -10.68 -6.14
CA ASP A 54 10.63 -11.03 -7.44
C ASP A 54 9.96 -10.29 -8.61
N ASP A 55 8.69 -9.91 -8.45
CA ASP A 55 7.98 -8.98 -9.34
C ASP A 55 7.51 -7.77 -8.52
N GLN A 56 8.21 -6.65 -8.73
CA GLN A 56 7.91 -5.39 -8.05
C GLN A 56 6.61 -4.74 -8.56
N ALA A 57 6.22 -4.97 -9.82
CA ALA A 57 4.97 -4.43 -10.38
C ALA A 57 3.76 -5.15 -9.79
N ALA A 58 3.80 -6.48 -9.73
CA ALA A 58 2.78 -7.29 -9.05
C ALA A 58 2.68 -6.94 -7.55
N ALA A 59 3.81 -6.75 -6.86
CA ALA A 59 3.83 -6.31 -5.47
C ALA A 59 3.18 -4.92 -5.26
N ASN A 60 3.43 -3.98 -6.17
CA ASN A 60 2.81 -2.65 -6.13
C ASN A 60 1.30 -2.70 -6.40
N ALA A 61 0.84 -3.54 -7.32
CA ALA A 61 -0.58 -3.73 -7.61
C ALA A 61 -1.32 -4.41 -6.44
N MET A 62 -0.72 -5.45 -5.85
CA MET A 62 -1.21 -6.10 -4.63
C MET A 62 -1.37 -5.08 -3.49
N LEU A 63 -0.39 -4.21 -3.26
CA LEU A 63 -0.47 -3.19 -2.21
C LEU A 63 -1.60 -2.17 -2.41
N LEU A 64 -1.94 -1.82 -3.66
CA LEU A 64 -3.10 -0.97 -3.93
C LEU A 64 -4.42 -1.69 -3.66
N ALA A 65 -4.56 -2.96 -4.08
CA ALA A 65 -5.74 -3.75 -3.80
C ALA A 65 -5.95 -3.96 -2.28
N GLU A 66 -4.88 -4.26 -1.55
CA GLU A 66 -4.90 -4.39 -0.08
C GLU A 66 -5.20 -3.06 0.63
N TRP A 67 -4.81 -1.91 0.06
CA TRP A 67 -5.17 -0.59 0.60
C TRP A 67 -6.64 -0.24 0.39
N GLU A 68 -7.21 -0.50 -0.79
CA GLU A 68 -8.64 -0.27 -1.02
C GLU A 68 -9.52 -1.21 -0.17
N ASP A 69 -9.13 -2.48 -0.01
CA ASP A 69 -9.78 -3.44 0.90
C ASP A 69 -9.67 -3.02 2.38
N TRP A 70 -8.48 -2.59 2.82
CA TRP A 70 -8.28 -2.05 4.16
C TRP A 70 -9.15 -0.80 4.40
N LYS A 71 -9.23 0.11 3.43
CA LYS A 71 -10.13 1.27 3.50
C LYS A 71 -11.58 0.85 3.60
N ALA A 72 -12.06 -0.02 2.71
CA ALA A 72 -13.45 -0.48 2.69
C ALA A 72 -13.86 -1.18 4.00
N THR A 73 -12.92 -1.86 4.67
CA THR A 73 -13.17 -2.62 5.89
C THR A 73 -13.09 -1.76 7.16
N TYR A 74 -12.07 -0.90 7.28
CA TYR A 74 -11.73 -0.21 8.54
C TYR A 74 -12.00 1.30 8.54
N VAL A 75 -12.32 1.94 7.41
CA VAL A 75 -12.58 3.40 7.39
C VAL A 75 -14.08 3.68 7.49
N THR A 76 -14.47 4.43 8.52
CA THR A 76 -15.88 4.79 8.74
C THR A 76 -16.06 6.25 9.15
N SER A 77 -17.18 6.85 8.72
CA SER A 77 -17.68 8.13 9.25
C SER A 77 -18.58 7.94 10.49
N SER A 78 -19.02 6.71 10.76
CA SER A 78 -19.92 6.40 11.87
C SER A 78 -19.22 6.54 13.22
N GLY A 79 -19.72 7.42 14.08
CA GLY A 79 -19.05 7.82 15.34
C GLY A 79 -17.81 8.70 15.15
N ALA A 80 -17.49 9.15 13.93
CA ALA A 80 -16.26 9.89 13.63
C ALA A 80 -16.38 11.42 13.78
N GLY A 81 -17.41 11.93 14.46
CA GLY A 81 -17.55 13.36 14.77
C GLY A 81 -17.71 14.30 13.56
N GLY A 82 -18.08 13.78 12.39
CA GLY A 82 -18.12 14.53 11.13
C GLY A 82 -16.88 14.38 10.24
N PHE A 83 -15.95 13.50 10.61
CA PHE A 83 -14.76 13.13 9.83
C PHE A 83 -14.79 11.63 9.47
N ARG A 84 -13.61 11.00 9.37
CA ARG A 84 -13.43 9.56 9.23
C ARG A 84 -12.52 9.06 10.35
N ARG A 85 -12.78 7.85 10.85
CA ARG A 85 -11.97 7.14 11.85
C ARG A 85 -11.62 5.73 11.34
N VAL A 86 -10.60 5.15 11.95
CA VAL A 86 -10.27 3.72 11.78
C VAL A 86 -11.04 2.92 12.82
N GLN A 87 -12.10 2.24 12.39
CA GLN A 87 -12.79 1.26 13.22
C GLN A 87 -11.98 -0.03 13.29
N ARG A 88 -11.97 -0.67 14.45
CA ARG A 88 -11.57 -2.07 14.58
C ARG A 88 -12.71 -3.01 14.14
N ASP A 89 -12.52 -4.29 14.39
CA ASP A 89 -13.34 -5.42 13.95
C ASP A 89 -14.57 -5.72 14.82
N ALA A 90 -15.30 -6.77 14.46
CA ALA A 90 -16.52 -7.18 15.16
C ALA A 90 -16.26 -7.62 16.61
N GLY A 91 -15.15 -8.33 16.88
CA GLY A 91 -14.75 -8.78 18.21
C GLY A 91 -14.45 -7.64 19.19
N SER A 92 -14.09 -6.46 18.66
CA SER A 92 -13.91 -5.22 19.42
C SER A 92 -15.11 -4.26 19.35
N ASN A 93 -16.27 -4.72 18.84
CA ASN A 93 -17.51 -3.96 18.66
C ASN A 93 -17.36 -2.72 17.76
N PHE A 94 -16.40 -2.71 16.83
CA PHE A 94 -16.11 -1.59 15.92
C PHE A 94 -15.73 -0.27 16.64
N ASP A 95 -15.09 -0.38 17.80
CA ASP A 95 -14.48 0.76 18.50
C ASP A 95 -13.28 1.34 17.72
N THR A 96 -12.65 2.40 18.23
CA THR A 96 -11.39 2.92 17.73
C THR A 96 -10.40 3.02 18.87
N VAL A 97 -9.21 2.47 18.66
CA VAL A 97 -8.02 2.77 19.48
C VAL A 97 -7.15 3.80 18.78
N SER A 98 -6.43 4.63 19.54
CA SER A 98 -5.53 5.64 18.96
C SER A 98 -4.46 5.01 18.04
N GLU A 99 -4.01 3.80 18.37
CA GLU A 99 -3.09 2.99 17.55
C GLU A 99 -3.57 2.88 16.09
N GLY A 100 -4.84 2.56 15.88
CA GLY A 100 -5.42 2.43 14.55
C GLY A 100 -5.44 3.75 13.78
N MET A 101 -5.56 4.89 14.47
CA MET A 101 -5.40 6.20 13.85
C MET A 101 -3.94 6.47 13.43
N GLY A 102 -2.96 6.01 14.23
CA GLY A 102 -1.54 6.02 13.86
C GLY A 102 -1.27 5.20 12.60
N TYR A 103 -1.69 3.93 12.59
CA TYR A 103 -1.56 3.07 11.40
C TYR A 103 -2.28 3.66 10.19
N GLY A 104 -3.53 4.11 10.33
CA GLY A 104 -4.31 4.72 9.25
C GLY A 104 -3.68 5.98 8.68
N MET A 105 -3.13 6.87 9.53
CA MET A 105 -2.43 8.07 9.08
C MET A 105 -1.10 7.74 8.38
N ILE A 106 -0.35 6.74 8.84
CA ILE A 106 0.85 6.26 8.14
C ILE A 106 0.48 5.69 6.76
N LEU A 107 -0.53 4.81 6.69
CA LEU A 107 -0.98 4.24 5.42
C LEU A 107 -1.46 5.33 4.44
N ALA A 108 -2.30 6.26 4.90
CA ALA A 108 -2.82 7.34 4.06
C ALA A 108 -1.72 8.27 3.50
N VAL A 109 -0.65 8.56 4.26
CA VAL A 109 0.47 9.36 3.74
C VAL A 109 1.35 8.58 2.76
N TYR A 110 1.56 7.27 2.95
CA TYR A 110 2.28 6.47 1.95
C TYR A 110 1.47 6.31 0.66
N PHE A 111 0.16 6.03 0.73
CA PHE A 111 -0.72 5.87 -0.44
C PHE A 111 -1.23 7.20 -1.06
N ASP A 112 -0.73 8.35 -0.62
CA ASP A 112 -1.03 9.69 -1.20
C ASP A 112 -2.50 10.18 -1.03
N ASP A 113 -3.24 9.61 -0.06
CA ASP A 113 -4.62 10.01 0.26
C ASP A 113 -4.66 11.15 1.29
N GLN A 114 -4.33 12.35 0.83
CA GLN A 114 -4.33 13.56 1.68
C GLN A 114 -5.71 13.85 2.29
N ALA A 115 -6.80 13.54 1.59
CA ALA A 115 -8.15 13.82 2.06
C ALA A 115 -8.53 12.90 3.24
N LEU A 116 -8.20 11.61 3.16
CA LEU A 116 -8.39 10.67 4.27
C LEU A 116 -7.47 11.00 5.45
N PHE A 117 -6.21 11.36 5.18
CA PHE A 117 -5.27 11.81 6.20
C PHE A 117 -5.80 13.04 6.97
N ASP A 118 -6.32 14.04 6.26
CA ASP A 118 -6.87 15.26 6.83
C ASP A 118 -8.15 15.01 7.66
N ASP A 119 -8.92 13.97 7.36
CA ASP A 119 -10.07 13.55 8.17
C ASP A 119 -9.65 12.71 9.37
N PHE A 120 -8.75 11.75 9.21
CA PHE A 120 -8.16 10.99 10.32
C PHE A 120 -7.54 11.93 11.36
N TYR A 121 -6.72 12.88 10.93
CA TYR A 121 -6.09 13.82 11.88
C TYR A 121 -7.10 14.81 12.50
N SER A 122 -8.21 15.08 11.82
CA SER A 122 -9.32 15.82 12.43
C SER A 122 -10.01 15.01 13.53
N TYR A 123 -10.21 13.71 13.32
CA TYR A 123 -10.73 12.80 14.36
C TYR A 123 -9.77 12.68 15.53
N VAL A 124 -8.46 12.44 15.30
CA VAL A 124 -7.41 12.44 16.33
C VAL A 124 -7.52 13.68 17.24
N LYS A 125 -7.65 14.88 16.64
CA LYS A 125 -7.76 16.14 17.37
C LYS A 125 -9.06 16.35 18.15
N LEU A 126 -10.13 15.59 17.89
CA LEU A 126 -11.33 15.57 18.76
C LEU A 126 -11.04 14.90 20.11
N TYR A 127 -10.09 13.96 20.15
CA TYR A 127 -9.74 13.15 21.33
C TYR A 127 -8.38 13.51 21.94
N HIS A 128 -7.81 14.65 21.56
CA HIS A 128 -6.65 15.21 22.26
C HIS A 128 -7.01 15.52 23.72
N ASN A 129 -6.21 14.96 24.64
CA ASN A 129 -6.38 15.12 26.08
C ASN A 129 -5.71 16.41 26.61
N GLY A 130 -5.68 16.59 27.93
CA GLY A 130 -5.10 17.79 28.57
C GLY A 130 -3.60 18.01 28.33
N ASN A 131 -2.86 16.98 27.91
CA ASN A 131 -1.45 17.03 27.54
C ASN A 131 -1.26 17.19 26.01
N GLY A 132 -2.35 17.22 25.24
CA GLY A 132 -2.31 17.34 23.78
C GLY A 132 -1.83 16.07 23.05
N LEU A 133 -2.17 14.91 23.61
CA LEU A 133 -1.94 13.55 23.08
C LEU A 133 -3.28 12.84 22.92
N MET A 134 -3.41 11.86 22.04
CA MET A 134 -4.69 11.23 21.74
C MET A 134 -5.14 10.24 22.83
N GLY A 135 -6.39 10.36 23.29
CA GLY A 135 -7.01 9.37 24.17
C GLY A 135 -7.09 7.99 23.51
N TRP A 136 -6.62 6.95 24.22
CA TRP A 136 -6.32 5.67 23.59
C TRP A 136 -7.52 4.81 23.17
N GLN A 137 -8.74 5.01 23.68
CA GLN A 137 -9.91 4.20 23.33
C GLN A 137 -11.23 4.98 23.29
N ILE A 138 -11.93 4.87 22.16
CA ILE A 138 -13.21 5.52 21.85
C ILE A 138 -14.19 4.47 21.32
N ASP A 139 -15.42 4.44 21.82
CA ASP A 139 -16.47 3.52 21.36
C ASP A 139 -16.92 3.82 19.91
N ARG A 140 -17.68 2.89 19.33
CA ARG A 140 -18.20 3.01 17.96
C ARG A 140 -19.13 4.22 17.71
N ASN A 141 -19.56 4.92 18.77
CA ASN A 141 -20.45 6.08 18.73
C ASN A 141 -19.69 7.41 18.96
N GLY A 142 -18.40 7.36 19.29
CA GLY A 142 -17.57 8.53 19.57
C GLY A 142 -17.38 8.87 21.06
N ASN A 143 -17.75 7.99 22.00
CA ASN A 143 -17.57 8.19 23.44
C ASN A 143 -16.23 7.62 23.92
N ILE A 144 -15.49 8.35 24.77
CA ILE A 144 -14.28 7.82 25.41
C ILE A 144 -14.62 6.62 26.32
N VAL A 145 -13.86 5.53 26.22
CA VAL A 145 -14.11 4.30 26.99
C VAL A 145 -13.52 4.39 28.40
N GLY A 146 -14.41 4.54 29.37
CA GLY A 146 -14.07 4.52 30.80
C GLY A 146 -13.20 5.71 31.26
N PRO A 147 -12.65 5.66 32.49
CA PRO A 147 -11.87 6.77 33.05
C PRO A 147 -10.48 6.93 32.43
N GLY A 148 -9.96 5.86 31.82
CA GLY A 148 -8.61 5.77 31.26
C GLY A 148 -8.53 5.90 29.74
N GLY A 149 -9.62 5.73 28.98
CA GLY A 149 -9.62 5.86 27.50
C GLY A 149 -9.26 7.25 26.96
N LYS A 150 -9.12 8.26 27.84
CA LYS A 150 -8.65 9.62 27.55
C LYS A 150 -7.13 9.79 27.70
N ASP A 151 -6.48 8.87 28.42
CA ASP A 151 -5.03 8.88 28.62
C ASP A 151 -4.40 8.31 27.33
N CYS A 152 -3.13 8.61 27.06
CA CYS A 152 -2.53 8.25 25.77
C CYS A 152 -1.87 6.86 25.77
N ALA A 153 -1.74 6.29 24.58
CA ALA A 153 -0.85 5.16 24.30
C ALA A 153 0.30 5.68 23.41
N THR A 154 1.54 5.49 23.83
CA THR A 154 2.69 6.22 23.23
C THR A 154 3.01 5.77 21.80
N ASP A 155 2.80 4.48 21.48
CA ASP A 155 2.92 3.92 20.14
C ASP A 155 1.98 4.60 19.12
N ALA A 156 0.76 4.93 19.55
CA ALA A 156 -0.18 5.66 18.72
C ALA A 156 0.28 7.08 18.41
N ASP A 157 0.60 7.87 19.44
CA ASP A 157 0.99 9.28 19.25
C ASP A 157 2.32 9.41 18.51
N GLU A 158 3.27 8.46 18.64
CA GLU A 158 4.52 8.47 17.86
C GLU A 158 4.30 8.09 16.38
N ASP A 159 3.39 7.15 16.08
CA ASP A 159 3.02 6.83 14.69
C ASP A 159 2.25 8.00 14.03
N ILE A 160 1.33 8.65 14.77
CA ILE A 160 0.66 9.89 14.34
C ILE A 160 1.70 11.01 14.10
N ALA A 161 2.69 11.16 15.00
CA ALA A 161 3.75 12.15 14.86
C ALA A 161 4.64 11.91 13.63
N LEU A 162 5.04 10.65 13.37
CA LEU A 162 5.77 10.29 12.15
C LEU A 162 4.95 10.61 10.90
N ALA A 163 3.67 10.24 10.90
CA ALA A 163 2.77 10.48 9.78
C ALA A 163 2.60 11.98 9.49
N LEU A 164 2.54 12.84 10.51
CA LEU A 164 2.53 14.30 10.34
C LEU A 164 3.86 14.87 9.81
N VAL A 165 5.01 14.34 10.24
CA VAL A 165 6.32 14.72 9.67
C VAL A 165 6.38 14.39 8.18
N PHE A 166 5.91 13.20 7.80
CA PHE A 166 5.88 12.75 6.41
C PHE A 166 4.84 13.51 5.57
N ALA A 167 3.66 13.83 6.12
CA ALA A 167 2.67 14.69 5.45
C ALA A 167 3.22 16.11 5.20
N SER A 168 3.97 16.66 6.17
CA SER A 168 4.67 17.95 6.01
C SER A 168 5.73 17.92 4.91
N LYS A 169 6.33 16.75 4.63
CA LYS A 169 7.31 16.56 3.55
C LYS A 169 6.67 16.26 2.20
N LYS A 170 5.57 15.52 2.19
CA LYS A 170 4.91 15.03 0.98
C LYS A 170 3.96 16.06 0.37
N TRP A 171 3.23 16.80 1.20
CA TRP A 171 2.23 17.79 0.76
C TRP A 171 2.50 19.22 1.27
N GLY A 172 3.49 19.41 2.14
CA GLY A 172 3.80 20.72 2.73
C GLY A 172 2.80 21.11 3.82
N SER A 173 1.58 21.49 3.42
CA SER A 173 0.45 21.83 4.30
C SER A 173 -0.87 21.70 3.53
N GLY A 174 -1.96 21.35 4.24
CA GLY A 174 -3.30 21.19 3.67
C GLY A 174 -4.37 21.80 4.58
N LYS A 175 -5.36 21.02 5.03
CA LYS A 175 -6.30 21.42 6.10
C LYS A 175 -5.58 21.83 7.40
N PHE A 176 -4.34 21.36 7.57
CA PHE A 176 -3.44 21.69 8.68
C PHE A 176 -2.04 22.07 8.19
N ASN A 177 -1.33 22.86 8.99
CA ASN A 177 0.12 22.96 8.91
C ASN A 177 0.74 21.72 9.56
N TYR A 178 0.93 20.65 8.77
CA TYR A 178 1.41 19.36 9.26
C TYR A 178 2.76 19.48 10.01
N GLY A 179 3.62 20.40 9.60
CA GLY A 179 4.94 20.58 10.21
C GLY A 179 4.91 21.27 11.57
N GLU A 180 3.98 22.20 11.80
CA GLU A 180 3.72 22.76 13.13
C GLU A 180 3.03 21.74 14.03
N GLU A 181 2.09 20.96 13.50
CA GLU A 181 1.37 19.93 14.25
C GLU A 181 2.26 18.76 14.66
N ALA A 182 3.14 18.29 13.76
CA ALA A 182 4.20 17.35 14.08
C ALA A 182 5.10 17.89 15.21
N LYS A 183 5.60 19.13 15.07
CA LYS A 183 6.46 19.76 16.10
C LYS A 183 5.73 19.89 17.44
N ARG A 184 4.42 20.16 17.44
CA ARG A 184 3.61 20.19 18.66
C ARG A 184 3.49 18.80 19.30
N LEU A 185 3.12 17.79 18.53
CA LEU A 185 2.92 16.43 19.04
C LEU A 185 4.22 15.79 19.54
N ILE A 186 5.33 15.95 18.80
CA ILE A 186 6.67 15.49 19.20
C ILE A 186 7.11 16.15 20.51
N ASN A 187 6.81 17.44 20.73
CA ASN A 187 7.09 18.10 22.00
C ASN A 187 6.21 17.57 23.15
N ASN A 188 4.95 17.22 22.89
CA ASN A 188 4.08 16.62 23.90
C ASN A 188 4.56 15.21 24.28
N LEU A 189 4.85 14.37 23.29
CA LEU A 189 5.47 13.05 23.46
C LEU A 189 6.74 13.12 24.33
N TYR A 190 7.67 14.02 24.02
CA TYR A 190 8.88 14.15 24.84
C TYR A 190 8.59 14.65 26.27
N ASN A 191 7.64 15.57 26.43
CA ASN A 191 7.34 16.17 27.75
C ASN A 191 6.61 15.23 28.71
N TYR A 192 5.81 14.30 28.18
CA TYR A 192 4.88 13.46 28.95
C TYR A 192 5.11 11.95 28.80
N CYS A 193 5.58 11.47 27.64
CA CYS A 193 5.80 10.05 27.36
C CYS A 193 7.28 9.61 27.45
N VAL A 194 8.19 10.50 27.84
CA VAL A 194 9.59 10.15 28.15
C VAL A 194 9.88 10.38 29.64
N GLU A 195 10.43 9.38 30.32
CA GLU A 195 10.80 9.47 31.73
C GLU A 195 12.02 10.38 31.92
N ARG A 196 11.83 11.48 32.66
CA ARG A 196 12.83 12.54 32.80
C ARG A 196 14.06 12.05 33.60
N GLY A 197 15.23 12.20 33.00
CA GLY A 197 16.53 11.86 33.62
C GLY A 197 16.99 10.42 33.35
N THR A 198 16.12 9.55 32.84
CA THR A 198 16.47 8.17 32.43
C THR A 198 16.33 7.96 30.92
N ASN A 199 15.55 8.81 30.23
CA ASN A 199 15.15 8.72 28.82
C ASN A 199 14.36 7.45 28.46
N VAL A 200 13.81 6.75 29.45
CA VAL A 200 12.99 5.55 29.22
C VAL A 200 11.66 5.98 28.62
N LEU A 201 11.29 5.40 27.48
CA LEU A 201 9.96 5.61 26.91
C LEU A 201 8.90 5.06 27.89
N LYS A 202 7.91 5.87 28.22
CA LYS A 202 6.73 5.46 28.96
C LYS A 202 5.68 4.89 27.99
N PRO A 203 4.84 3.94 28.43
CA PRO A 203 3.75 3.43 27.61
C PRO A 203 2.58 4.41 27.44
N GLY A 204 2.45 5.42 28.30
CA GLY A 204 1.46 6.47 28.16
C GLY A 204 1.83 7.73 28.94
N ASP A 205 1.06 8.80 28.75
CA ASP A 205 1.32 10.09 29.37
C ASP A 205 1.11 10.09 30.89
N THR A 206 0.17 9.31 31.42
CA THR A 206 -0.14 9.26 32.86
C THR A 206 0.66 8.24 33.68
N TRP A 207 1.35 7.25 33.07
CA TRP A 207 1.90 6.10 33.81
C TRP A 207 3.18 5.47 33.20
N GLY A 208 3.79 4.55 33.95
CA GLY A 208 4.96 3.77 33.53
C GLY A 208 6.29 4.54 33.50
N GLY A 209 7.28 4.01 32.76
CA GLY A 209 8.67 4.46 32.77
C GLY A 209 9.61 3.31 33.17
N SER A 210 10.63 3.57 33.99
CA SER A 210 11.63 2.55 34.38
C SER A 210 11.04 1.30 35.05
N GLN A 211 9.85 1.40 35.65
CA GLN A 211 9.16 0.28 36.30
C GLN A 211 8.29 -0.55 35.34
N VAL A 212 7.82 0.04 34.24
CA VAL A 212 7.03 -0.64 33.21
C VAL A 212 7.06 0.17 31.90
N THR A 213 7.54 -0.48 30.84
CA THR A 213 7.62 0.00 29.46
C THR A 213 7.35 -1.17 28.51
N ASN A 214 7.00 -0.86 27.26
CA ASN A 214 6.59 -1.84 26.25
C ASN A 214 7.61 -1.82 25.10
N PRO A 215 8.43 -2.87 24.91
CA PRO A 215 9.41 -2.95 23.82
C PRO A 215 8.81 -2.83 22.42
N SER A 216 7.53 -3.14 22.22
CA SER A 216 6.86 -2.98 20.92
C SER A 216 6.60 -1.52 20.54
N TYR A 217 6.72 -0.60 21.50
CA TYR A 217 6.67 0.85 21.29
C TYR A 217 8.08 1.43 21.07
N PHE A 218 9.11 0.59 20.88
CA PHE A 218 10.46 1.11 20.65
C PHE A 218 10.67 1.40 19.17
N ALA A 219 10.50 2.67 18.80
CA ALA A 219 10.62 3.17 17.42
C ALA A 219 11.90 4.02 17.19
N PRO A 220 13.13 3.44 17.28
CA PRO A 220 14.37 4.21 17.24
C PRO A 220 14.57 5.03 15.95
N ALA A 221 14.06 4.55 14.80
CA ALA A 221 14.09 5.34 13.57
C ALA A 221 13.18 6.57 13.66
N TRP A 222 12.01 6.47 14.29
CA TRP A 222 11.04 7.55 14.45
C TRP A 222 11.66 8.64 15.33
N TYR A 223 12.38 8.27 16.38
CA TYR A 223 13.10 9.22 17.23
C TYR A 223 14.23 9.94 16.47
N LYS A 224 14.95 9.25 15.57
CA LYS A 224 15.94 9.89 14.67
C LYS A 224 15.28 10.83 13.67
N ILE A 225 14.11 10.48 13.13
CA ILE A 225 13.25 11.39 12.34
C ILE A 225 12.84 12.62 13.16
N PHE A 226 12.39 12.44 14.40
CA PHE A 226 12.01 13.54 15.30
C PHE A 226 13.19 14.45 15.61
N ALA A 227 14.38 13.90 15.90
CA ALA A 227 15.61 14.66 16.12
C ALA A 227 16.00 15.49 14.88
N GLN A 228 15.92 14.89 13.68
CA GLN A 228 16.23 15.57 12.42
C GLN A 228 15.20 16.67 12.08
N PHE A 229 13.91 16.42 12.30
CA PHE A 229 12.83 17.36 11.93
C PHE A 229 12.67 18.53 12.91
N THR A 230 12.99 18.32 14.19
CA THR A 230 12.85 19.34 15.24
C THR A 230 14.16 20.02 15.63
N GLY A 231 15.31 19.39 15.34
CA GLY A 231 16.62 19.74 15.89
C GLY A 231 16.86 19.24 17.32
N ASP A 232 15.88 18.55 17.94
CA ASP A 232 15.98 18.08 19.31
C ASP A 232 16.70 16.74 19.43
N ASN A 233 18.01 16.81 19.59
CA ASN A 233 18.89 15.65 19.77
C ASN A 233 18.58 14.78 21.01
N ARG A 234 17.72 15.23 21.94
CA ARG A 234 17.31 14.40 23.11
C ARG A 234 16.61 13.11 22.68
N TRP A 235 15.94 13.11 21.53
CA TRP A 235 15.31 11.92 20.95
C TRP A 235 16.32 10.82 20.58
N ASN A 236 17.55 11.15 20.18
CA ASN A 236 18.60 10.15 19.97
C ASN A 236 18.92 9.41 21.29
N SER A 237 18.90 10.11 22.43
CA SER A 237 19.09 9.49 23.74
C SER A 237 17.91 8.62 24.20
N VAL A 238 16.72 8.77 23.60
CA VAL A 238 15.59 7.84 23.77
C VAL A 238 15.82 6.58 22.92
N ALA A 239 16.27 6.73 21.67
CA ALA A 239 16.65 5.60 20.81
C ALA A 239 17.76 4.74 21.44
N ASP A 240 18.81 5.39 21.95
CA ASP A 240 19.89 4.74 22.68
C ASP A 240 19.36 4.00 23.92
N LYS A 241 18.41 4.61 24.65
CA LYS A 241 17.83 3.99 25.85
C LYS A 241 16.98 2.76 25.54
N CYS A 242 16.19 2.80 24.46
CA CYS A 242 15.47 1.62 23.97
C CYS A 242 16.44 0.46 23.68
N TYR A 243 17.58 0.72 23.05
CA TYR A 243 18.60 -0.31 22.82
C TYR A 243 19.28 -0.81 24.10
N GLU A 244 19.55 0.03 25.11
CA GLU A 244 20.04 -0.44 26.42
C GLU A 244 19.07 -1.42 27.10
N ILE A 245 17.77 -1.18 26.98
CA ILE A 245 16.72 -2.03 27.56
C ILE A 245 16.64 -3.35 26.80
N VAL A 246 16.67 -3.34 25.46
CA VAL A 246 16.71 -4.58 24.67
C VAL A 246 17.99 -5.36 24.87
N ASP A 247 19.15 -4.72 24.98
CA ASP A 247 20.39 -5.42 25.36
C ASP A 247 20.38 -5.97 26.79
N SER A 248 19.43 -5.52 27.62
CA SER A 248 19.15 -6.12 28.92
C SER A 248 18.21 -7.32 28.83
N ILE A 249 17.18 -7.25 27.98
CA ILE A 249 16.32 -8.40 27.62
C ILE A 249 17.14 -9.52 26.94
N ASN A 250 18.10 -9.18 26.07
CA ASN A 250 19.00 -10.13 25.40
C ASN A 250 19.88 -10.95 26.36
N ARG A 251 20.04 -10.51 27.61
CA ARG A 251 20.73 -11.29 28.66
C ARG A 251 19.82 -12.30 29.36
N LEU A 252 18.51 -12.29 29.06
CA LEU A 252 17.46 -13.09 29.70
C LEU A 252 16.70 -13.98 28.70
N ASN A 253 16.61 -13.58 27.42
CA ASN A 253 15.88 -14.27 26.36
C ASN A 253 16.61 -15.50 25.77
N GLY A 254 17.76 -15.91 26.31
CA GLY A 254 18.48 -17.12 25.87
C GLY A 254 19.07 -17.05 24.45
N GLY A 255 19.20 -15.87 23.86
CA GLY A 255 19.74 -15.71 22.49
C GLY A 255 18.72 -15.94 21.37
N THR A 256 17.42 -15.81 21.68
CA THR A 256 16.33 -15.80 20.69
C THR A 256 16.18 -14.44 20.00
N GLY A 257 16.62 -13.35 20.63
CA GLY A 257 16.33 -11.98 20.21
C GLY A 257 14.89 -11.53 20.53
N LEU A 258 14.02 -12.41 21.02
CA LEU A 258 12.64 -12.08 21.37
C LEU A 258 12.61 -11.09 22.55
N VAL A 259 11.64 -10.17 22.50
CA VAL A 259 11.33 -9.22 23.57
C VAL A 259 10.02 -9.59 24.26
N PRO A 260 9.84 -9.26 25.55
CA PRO A 260 8.54 -9.39 26.19
C PRO A 260 7.60 -8.28 25.69
N ASP A 261 6.29 -8.51 25.84
CA ASP A 261 5.26 -7.49 25.67
C ASP A 261 5.52 -6.29 26.61
N TRP A 262 5.89 -6.56 27.88
CA TRP A 262 6.10 -5.54 28.91
C TRP A 262 7.30 -5.86 29.81
N CYS A 263 8.12 -4.86 30.14
CA CYS A 263 9.30 -5.02 30.98
C CYS A 263 9.64 -3.79 31.84
N THR A 264 10.56 -3.95 32.80
CA THR A 264 11.28 -2.86 33.44
C THR A 264 12.38 -2.32 32.53
N ALA A 265 12.93 -1.14 32.84
CA ALA A 265 14.15 -0.65 32.15
C ALA A 265 15.42 -1.48 32.46
N GLN A 266 15.34 -2.51 33.29
CA GLN A 266 16.38 -3.53 33.46
C GLN A 266 16.13 -4.77 32.58
N GLY A 267 15.10 -4.74 31.73
CA GLY A 267 14.67 -5.82 30.85
C GLY A 267 13.93 -6.97 31.55
N THR A 268 13.65 -6.86 32.85
CA THR A 268 12.96 -7.90 33.65
C THR A 268 11.45 -7.77 33.59
N GLN A 269 10.70 -8.76 34.08
CA GLN A 269 9.24 -8.69 34.15
C GLN A 269 8.77 -7.48 34.97
N ALA A 270 7.84 -6.72 34.39
CA ALA A 270 7.09 -5.67 35.09
C ALA A 270 5.94 -6.28 35.91
N SER A 271 5.67 -5.71 37.09
CA SER A 271 4.66 -6.24 38.01
C SER A 271 3.26 -6.20 37.39
N GLY A 272 2.56 -7.35 37.40
CA GLY A 272 1.21 -7.48 36.87
C GLY A 272 1.10 -7.55 35.34
N MET A 273 2.22 -7.51 34.60
CA MET A 273 2.22 -7.47 33.13
C MET A 273 2.76 -8.74 32.47
N GLY A 274 2.40 -8.91 31.18
CA GLY A 274 2.86 -10.00 30.33
C GLY A 274 4.35 -9.91 30.01
N TYR A 275 5.06 -11.03 30.14
CA TYR A 275 6.51 -11.14 29.93
C TYR A 275 6.89 -12.21 28.87
N ASN A 276 5.92 -12.54 28.02
CA ASN A 276 6.11 -13.37 26.84
C ASN A 276 6.21 -12.48 25.60
N TYR A 277 6.64 -13.04 24.48
CA TYR A 277 6.52 -12.41 23.17
C TYR A 277 5.12 -12.77 22.63
N THR A 278 4.15 -11.86 22.74
CA THR A 278 2.80 -12.05 22.20
C THR A 278 2.38 -10.86 21.33
N TYR A 279 1.10 -10.47 21.34
CA TYR A 279 0.49 -9.55 20.37
C TYR A 279 1.07 -8.13 20.44
N ASP A 280 1.53 -7.67 21.60
CA ASP A 280 2.33 -6.44 21.71
C ASP A 280 3.69 -6.65 21.03
N ALA A 281 4.51 -7.55 21.60
CA ALA A 281 5.90 -7.75 21.23
C ALA A 281 6.12 -8.08 19.74
N ALA A 282 5.11 -8.67 19.08
CA ALA A 282 5.07 -8.95 17.66
C ALA A 282 5.50 -7.77 16.77
N ARG A 283 5.28 -6.51 17.19
CA ARG A 283 5.63 -5.31 16.40
C ARG A 283 7.11 -4.90 16.48
N TYR A 284 7.83 -5.31 17.53
CA TYR A 284 9.24 -4.92 17.75
C TYR A 284 10.19 -5.24 16.57
N PRO A 285 10.13 -6.43 15.92
CA PRO A 285 10.85 -6.74 14.70
C PRO A 285 10.76 -5.67 13.60
N TRP A 286 9.54 -5.17 13.33
CA TRP A 286 9.25 -4.21 12.26
C TRP A 286 9.81 -2.82 12.57
N ARG A 287 9.45 -2.25 13.74
CA ARG A 287 9.96 -0.94 14.18
C ARG A 287 11.50 -0.90 14.28
N THR A 288 12.11 -2.03 14.65
CA THR A 288 13.57 -2.15 14.75
C THR A 288 14.25 -2.28 13.38
N ALA A 289 13.73 -3.10 12.47
CA ALA A 289 14.39 -3.34 11.18
C ALA A 289 14.51 -2.08 10.32
N ILE A 290 13.48 -1.22 10.36
CA ILE A 290 13.46 0.06 9.63
C ILE A 290 14.59 1.00 10.09
N ASP A 291 14.99 0.96 11.36
CA ASP A 291 16.13 1.75 11.86
C ASP A 291 17.48 1.28 11.27
N TYR A 292 17.59 0.00 10.91
CA TYR A 292 18.72 -0.46 10.10
C TYR A 292 18.59 0.01 8.66
N SER A 293 17.46 -0.22 7.98
CA SER A 293 17.35 0.07 6.54
C SER A 293 17.38 1.58 6.20
N TRP A 294 16.95 2.45 7.11
CA TRP A 294 17.05 3.90 6.95
C TRP A 294 18.39 4.48 7.46
N PHE A 295 18.90 4.03 8.62
CA PHE A 295 20.02 4.68 9.32
C PHE A 295 21.24 3.80 9.61
N GLY A 296 21.22 2.52 9.23
CA GLY A 296 22.37 1.61 9.32
C GLY A 296 22.73 1.17 10.74
N ASP A 297 21.81 1.31 11.70
CA ASP A 297 22.12 1.05 13.11
C ASP A 297 22.49 -0.41 13.36
N SER A 298 23.72 -0.66 13.82
CA SER A 298 24.22 -2.02 14.04
C SER A 298 23.51 -2.74 15.18
N ARG A 299 22.84 -1.99 16.08
CA ARG A 299 22.02 -2.54 17.17
C ARG A 299 20.69 -3.05 16.64
N ALA A 300 20.09 -2.34 15.69
CA ALA A 300 18.93 -2.81 14.94
C ALA A 300 19.25 -4.15 14.24
N LYS A 301 20.31 -4.18 13.41
CA LYS A 301 20.71 -5.41 12.71
C LYS A 301 20.97 -6.57 13.67
N LYS A 302 21.74 -6.35 14.74
CA LYS A 302 22.02 -7.37 15.77
C LYS A 302 20.75 -8.01 16.32
N ASN A 303 19.74 -7.21 16.68
CA ASN A 303 18.52 -7.70 17.30
C ASN A 303 17.62 -8.41 16.28
N CYS A 304 17.44 -7.84 15.09
CA CYS A 304 16.69 -8.47 13.99
C CYS A 304 17.34 -9.78 13.51
N ASP A 305 18.66 -9.83 13.38
CA ASP A 305 19.38 -11.05 13.00
C ASP A 305 19.20 -12.17 14.04
N LEU A 306 19.14 -11.86 15.35
CA LEU A 306 18.84 -12.85 16.39
C LEU A 306 17.43 -13.44 16.20
N ILE A 307 16.43 -12.58 16.00
CA ILE A 307 15.02 -12.95 15.80
C ILE A 307 14.85 -13.81 14.54
N ALA A 308 15.39 -13.37 13.40
CA ALA A 308 15.35 -14.12 12.15
C ALA A 308 16.02 -15.51 12.30
N ASN A 309 17.20 -15.56 12.93
CA ASN A 309 17.88 -16.82 13.19
C ASN A 309 17.15 -17.72 14.20
N PHE A 310 16.34 -17.17 15.12
CA PHE A 310 15.47 -17.96 15.99
C PHE A 310 14.33 -18.60 15.20
N PHE A 311 13.56 -17.83 14.44
CA PHE A 311 12.41 -18.37 13.70
C PHE A 311 12.82 -19.37 12.61
N LYS A 312 13.96 -19.13 11.93
CA LYS A 312 14.54 -20.11 11.01
C LYS A 312 14.86 -21.46 11.68
N ARG A 313 15.25 -21.47 12.96
CA ARG A 313 15.47 -22.69 13.76
C ARG A 313 14.19 -23.32 14.32
N GLN A 314 13.07 -22.59 14.34
CA GLN A 314 11.78 -23.08 14.86
C GLN A 314 10.93 -23.83 13.82
N GLY A 315 11.36 -23.87 12.56
CA GLY A 315 10.73 -24.63 11.48
C GLY A 315 10.36 -23.82 10.23
N GLY A 316 10.75 -22.54 10.15
CA GLY A 316 10.43 -21.69 9.00
C GLY A 316 9.21 -20.79 9.22
N ALA A 317 8.65 -20.25 8.15
CA ALA A 317 7.51 -19.33 8.16
C ALA A 317 6.24 -20.01 8.72
N SER A 318 5.80 -21.11 8.11
CA SER A 318 4.63 -21.93 8.53
C SER A 318 4.71 -22.50 9.95
N ALA A 319 5.87 -22.35 10.61
CA ALA A 319 6.11 -22.77 11.99
C ALA A 319 5.90 -21.64 13.02
N ILE A 320 5.62 -20.40 12.58
CA ILE A 320 5.30 -19.25 13.43
C ILE A 320 3.93 -19.46 14.10
N VAL A 321 3.83 -19.13 15.39
CA VAL A 321 2.56 -19.10 16.14
C VAL A 321 2.43 -17.82 16.98
N ASP A 322 1.21 -17.51 17.41
CA ASP A 322 0.80 -16.27 18.08
C ASP A 322 1.26 -16.12 19.55
N GLY A 323 2.39 -16.73 19.92
CA GLY A 323 3.00 -16.50 21.23
C GLY A 323 4.18 -17.41 21.56
N TYR A 324 5.19 -16.84 22.19
CA TYR A 324 6.35 -17.56 22.73
C TYR A 324 6.73 -16.99 24.10
N THR A 325 7.33 -17.79 24.99
CA THR A 325 8.19 -17.22 26.04
C THR A 325 9.36 -16.50 25.39
N ILE A 326 9.95 -15.49 26.05
CA ILE A 326 11.15 -14.84 25.48
C ILE A 326 12.32 -15.82 25.26
N GLN A 327 12.33 -16.95 25.97
CA GLN A 327 13.30 -18.03 25.80
C GLN A 327 12.94 -19.02 24.67
N GLY A 328 11.88 -18.73 23.89
CA GLY A 328 11.55 -19.41 22.65
C GLY A 328 10.67 -20.66 22.78
N SER A 329 10.12 -20.93 23.96
CA SER A 329 9.10 -21.97 24.13
C SER A 329 7.77 -21.47 23.54
N ARG A 330 7.13 -22.22 22.63
CA ARG A 330 5.81 -21.86 22.10
C ARG A 330 4.78 -21.78 23.23
N THR A 331 3.94 -20.74 23.19
CA THR A 331 2.79 -20.55 24.09
C THR A 331 1.49 -20.24 23.33
N GLY A 332 1.59 -19.68 22.13
CA GLY A 332 0.48 -19.58 21.18
C GLY A 332 0.30 -20.85 20.34
N GLN A 333 -0.72 -20.84 19.50
CA GLN A 333 -1.13 -21.97 18.65
C GLN A 333 -1.65 -21.54 17.26
N TYR A 334 -2.01 -20.27 17.07
CA TYR A 334 -2.55 -19.76 15.82
C TYR A 334 -1.45 -19.19 14.94
N HIS A 335 -1.53 -19.44 13.64
CA HIS A 335 -0.63 -18.88 12.63
C HIS A 335 -1.38 -17.73 11.93
N ASN A 336 -0.96 -16.48 12.16
CA ASN A 336 -1.72 -15.28 11.80
C ASN A 336 -0.85 -14.10 11.35
N ALA A 337 -1.48 -13.15 10.65
CA ALA A 337 -0.83 -12.03 9.99
C ALA A 337 -0.09 -11.10 10.97
N THR A 338 -0.58 -11.00 12.20
CA THR A 338 0.02 -10.22 13.31
C THR A 338 1.49 -10.54 13.55
N PHE A 339 1.90 -11.81 13.44
CA PHE A 339 3.27 -12.25 13.77
C PHE A 339 4.16 -12.35 12.53
N ILE A 340 3.61 -12.82 11.40
CA ILE A 340 4.39 -13.22 10.21
C ILE A 340 5.06 -12.00 9.55
N GLY A 341 4.30 -10.95 9.23
CA GLY A 341 4.83 -9.75 8.55
C GLY A 341 5.91 -8.99 9.33
N PRO A 342 5.76 -8.81 10.66
CA PRO A 342 6.85 -8.27 11.47
C PRO A 342 8.07 -9.20 11.54
N ILE A 343 7.90 -10.52 11.68
CA ILE A 343 9.03 -11.46 11.67
C ILE A 343 9.75 -11.45 10.31
N ALA A 344 9.02 -11.35 9.20
CA ALA A 344 9.57 -11.10 7.86
C ALA A 344 10.40 -9.81 7.85
N SER A 345 9.92 -8.74 8.48
CA SER A 345 10.59 -7.44 8.54
C SER A 345 11.97 -7.52 9.18
N ALA A 346 12.20 -8.41 10.17
CA ALA A 346 13.52 -8.63 10.74
C ALA A 346 14.55 -9.18 9.72
N THR A 347 14.12 -9.91 8.68
CA THR A 347 15.05 -10.46 7.68
C THR A 347 15.60 -9.42 6.71
N MET A 348 14.92 -8.28 6.56
CA MET A 348 15.33 -7.15 5.71
C MET A 348 16.72 -6.60 6.06
N THR A 349 17.22 -6.88 7.27
CA THR A 349 18.59 -6.56 7.69
C THR A 349 19.68 -7.34 6.94
N GLY A 350 19.32 -8.23 6.01
CA GLY A 350 20.26 -8.86 5.07
C GLY A 350 20.95 -10.10 5.61
N SER A 351 20.29 -10.90 6.47
CA SER A 351 20.88 -12.12 7.05
C SER A 351 20.69 -13.37 6.18
N ASP A 352 19.53 -13.56 5.54
CA ASP A 352 19.27 -14.68 4.63
C ASP A 352 18.15 -14.33 3.65
N LEU A 353 18.44 -14.29 2.34
CA LEU A 353 17.46 -13.90 1.31
C LEU A 353 16.40 -14.98 1.05
N ASN A 354 16.74 -16.26 1.20
CA ASN A 354 15.80 -17.35 0.94
C ASN A 354 14.74 -17.40 2.06
N PHE A 355 15.18 -17.30 3.32
CA PHE A 355 14.28 -17.22 4.46
C PHE A 355 13.49 -15.90 4.51
N ALA A 356 14.08 -14.80 4.03
CA ALA A 356 13.35 -13.54 3.83
C ALA A 356 12.18 -13.71 2.85
N LYS A 357 12.43 -14.32 1.68
CA LYS A 357 11.40 -14.59 0.67
C LYS A 357 10.34 -15.60 1.14
N GLU A 358 10.74 -16.62 1.87
CA GLU A 358 9.82 -17.57 2.52
C GLU A 358 8.81 -16.82 3.42
N LEU A 359 9.30 -15.93 4.28
CA LEU A 359 8.46 -15.11 5.17
C LEU A 359 7.66 -14.03 4.43
N TYR A 360 8.19 -13.43 3.36
CA TYR A 360 7.46 -12.48 2.52
C TYR A 360 6.26 -13.15 1.83
N ASN A 361 6.46 -14.33 1.24
CA ASN A 361 5.39 -15.10 0.61
C ASN A 361 4.34 -15.51 1.64
N GLU A 362 4.73 -15.96 2.83
CA GLU A 362 3.78 -16.28 3.91
C GLU A 362 3.02 -15.03 4.41
N THR A 363 3.66 -13.85 4.40
CA THR A 363 3.00 -12.56 4.70
C THR A 363 1.94 -12.21 3.65
N ILE A 364 2.14 -12.57 2.37
CA ILE A 364 1.10 -12.43 1.34
C ILE A 364 -0.03 -13.43 1.60
N ASN A 365 0.31 -14.72 1.80
CA ASN A 365 -0.66 -15.82 1.93
C ASN A 365 -1.60 -15.67 3.13
N VAL A 366 -1.08 -15.24 4.29
CA VAL A 366 -1.84 -15.24 5.54
C VAL A 366 -2.46 -13.87 5.79
N LYS A 367 -3.75 -13.75 5.46
CA LYS A 367 -4.61 -12.61 5.78
C LYS A 367 -5.64 -13.05 6.83
N ASP A 368 -5.78 -12.29 7.90
CA ASP A 368 -6.63 -12.65 9.04
C ASP A 368 -8.12 -12.40 8.74
N GLY A 369 -9.02 -13.16 9.36
CA GLY A 369 -10.47 -13.09 9.12
C GLY A 369 -11.30 -13.56 10.32
N GLY A 370 -12.62 -13.61 10.16
CA GLY A 370 -13.56 -13.82 11.28
C GLY A 370 -13.75 -12.54 12.10
N ASP A 371 -13.92 -12.65 13.42
CA ASP A 371 -14.23 -11.51 14.29
C ASP A 371 -12.99 -10.68 14.69
N TYR A 372 -11.77 -11.19 14.50
CA TYR A 372 -10.51 -10.58 14.95
C TYR A 372 -9.52 -10.51 13.78
N HIS A 373 -9.54 -9.40 13.06
CA HIS A 373 -8.84 -9.24 11.79
C HIS A 373 -8.24 -7.83 11.57
N TYR A 374 -8.68 -6.81 12.32
CA TYR A 374 -8.15 -5.44 12.18
C TYR A 374 -6.64 -5.38 12.42
N TYR A 375 -6.16 -6.01 13.49
CA TYR A 375 -4.80 -5.79 13.99
C TYR A 375 -3.76 -6.44 13.08
N GLY A 376 -3.92 -7.75 12.80
CA GLY A 376 -3.01 -8.48 11.93
C GLY A 376 -3.01 -7.98 10.49
N ASN A 377 -4.17 -7.62 9.92
CA ASN A 377 -4.22 -7.10 8.56
C ASN A 377 -3.65 -5.68 8.44
N SER A 378 -3.78 -4.84 9.48
CA SER A 378 -3.10 -3.53 9.51
C SER A 378 -1.58 -3.70 9.57
N LEU A 379 -1.06 -4.58 10.44
CA LEU A 379 0.37 -4.88 10.50
C LEU A 379 0.89 -5.56 9.23
N ARG A 380 0.09 -6.41 8.59
CA ARG A 380 0.41 -7.03 7.29
C ARG A 380 0.56 -5.99 6.18
N LEU A 381 -0.40 -5.09 5.99
CA LEU A 381 -0.28 -4.04 4.98
C LEU A 381 0.92 -3.11 5.27
N MET A 382 1.10 -2.72 6.54
CA MET A 382 2.22 -1.91 7.01
C MET A 382 3.59 -2.57 6.73
N THR A 383 3.70 -3.88 6.94
CA THR A 383 4.94 -4.63 6.72
C THR A 383 5.14 -4.98 5.25
N LEU A 384 4.10 -5.27 4.47
CA LEU A 384 4.20 -5.45 3.01
C LEU A 384 4.67 -4.17 2.32
N LEU A 385 4.26 -2.97 2.76
CA LEU A 385 4.87 -1.71 2.31
C LEU A 385 6.39 -1.72 2.53
N TYR A 386 6.85 -2.14 3.71
CA TYR A 386 8.27 -2.17 4.04
C TYR A 386 9.05 -3.24 3.25
N LEU A 387 8.56 -4.48 3.23
CA LEU A 387 9.17 -5.66 2.57
C LEU A 387 9.31 -5.51 1.05
N THR A 388 8.55 -4.58 0.44
CA THR A 388 8.55 -4.31 -1.01
C THR A 388 9.29 -3.01 -1.39
N GLY A 389 9.95 -2.32 -0.45
CA GLY A 389 10.61 -1.05 -0.73
C GLY A 389 9.67 0.17 -0.82
N ASN A 390 8.40 0.02 -0.44
CA ASN A 390 7.40 1.09 -0.46
C ASN A 390 7.26 1.84 0.88
N PHE A 391 8.18 1.64 1.84
CA PHE A 391 8.25 2.37 3.11
C PHE A 391 9.58 3.17 3.27
N PRO A 392 9.92 4.09 2.34
CA PRO A 392 11.11 4.92 2.46
C PRO A 392 11.03 5.96 3.58
N ASN A 393 12.19 6.46 4.01
CA ASN A 393 12.30 7.66 4.82
C ASN A 393 11.86 8.90 4.03
N LEU A 394 10.64 9.39 4.24
CA LEU A 394 10.11 10.57 3.55
C LEU A 394 10.62 11.91 4.11
N LEU A 395 11.53 11.95 5.10
CA LEU A 395 12.32 13.16 5.36
C LEU A 395 13.36 13.43 4.25
N GLU A 396 13.81 12.39 3.57
CA GLU A 396 14.85 12.50 2.54
C GLU A 396 14.25 12.74 1.16
N ASP A 397 15.01 13.39 0.28
CA ASP A 397 14.63 13.59 -1.11
C ASP A 397 14.73 12.24 -1.84
N THR A 398 13.62 11.49 -1.83
CA THR A 398 13.49 10.12 -2.37
C THR A 398 13.52 10.04 -3.91
N GLY A 399 13.97 11.10 -4.58
CA GLY A 399 14.28 11.09 -6.00
C GLY A 399 15.56 10.31 -6.28
N GLY A 400 15.45 9.17 -6.98
CA GLY A 400 16.56 8.26 -7.22
C GLY A 400 17.67 8.83 -8.12
N SER A 401 18.67 9.51 -7.53
CA SER A 401 20.00 9.75 -8.14
C SER A 401 21.07 10.16 -7.11
N GLY A 402 21.27 9.36 -6.06
CA GLY A 402 22.42 9.47 -5.15
C GLY A 402 23.73 8.92 -5.80
N PRO A 403 24.91 9.52 -5.54
CA PRO A 403 26.12 9.23 -6.30
C PRO A 403 26.79 7.90 -5.92
N SER A 404 27.23 7.14 -6.92
CA SER A 404 28.03 5.93 -6.76
C SER A 404 29.51 6.23 -6.44
N THR A 405 29.84 6.28 -5.14
CA THR A 405 31.25 6.27 -4.69
C THR A 405 31.80 4.84 -4.63
N PRO A 406 33.00 4.56 -5.16
CA PRO A 406 33.46 3.19 -5.38
C PRO A 406 34.06 2.53 -4.13
N TYR A 407 33.80 1.22 -3.96
CA TYR A 407 34.60 0.33 -3.12
C TYR A 407 35.60 -0.48 -3.99
N PRO A 408 36.72 -0.97 -3.43
CA PRO A 408 37.95 -1.17 -4.20
C PRO A 408 38.06 -2.51 -4.94
N THR A 409 38.91 -2.48 -5.98
CA THR A 409 39.20 -3.55 -6.93
C THR A 409 39.69 -4.86 -6.31
N THR A 410 39.15 -5.98 -6.77
CA THR A 410 39.88 -7.26 -6.91
C THR A 410 39.89 -7.68 -8.38
N THR A 411 41.03 -8.21 -8.84
CA THR A 411 41.36 -8.47 -10.26
C THR A 411 41.18 -9.97 -10.62
N PRO A 412 41.25 -10.41 -11.89
CA PRO A 412 40.04 -10.91 -12.56
C PRO A 412 40.13 -12.37 -13.03
N THR A 413 38.98 -12.92 -13.44
CA THR A 413 38.89 -14.16 -14.23
C THR A 413 37.99 -13.96 -15.45
N SER A 414 38.21 -14.74 -16.51
CA SER A 414 37.76 -14.45 -17.89
C SER A 414 36.26 -14.58 -18.15
N SER A 415 35.72 -13.62 -18.91
CA SER A 415 34.34 -13.60 -19.42
C SER A 415 34.09 -14.61 -20.54
N PRO A 416 32.87 -15.19 -20.63
CA PRO A 416 32.27 -15.65 -21.88
C PRO A 416 31.85 -14.47 -22.79
N LYS A 417 31.53 -14.78 -24.06
CA LYS A 417 31.17 -13.84 -25.12
C LYS A 417 29.64 -13.58 -25.17
N PRO A 418 29.15 -12.34 -25.43
CA PRO A 418 27.72 -12.01 -25.38
C PRO A 418 26.97 -12.32 -26.68
N THR A 419 25.73 -12.84 -26.59
CA THR A 419 24.68 -12.86 -27.64
C THR A 419 23.34 -13.29 -27.01
N PRO A 420 22.16 -12.81 -27.46
CA PRO A 420 21.82 -11.53 -28.09
C PRO A 420 21.15 -10.54 -27.10
N SER A 421 20.86 -9.32 -27.55
CA SER A 421 19.96 -8.40 -26.86
C SER A 421 18.50 -8.68 -27.22
N THR A 422 17.58 -8.45 -26.28
CA THR A 422 16.13 -8.42 -26.52
C THR A 422 15.78 -7.49 -27.70
N PRO A 423 14.83 -7.84 -28.58
CA PRO A 423 14.28 -6.88 -29.53
C PRO A 423 13.58 -5.73 -28.77
N PRO A 424 13.64 -4.48 -29.26
CA PRO A 424 12.80 -3.42 -28.72
C PRO A 424 11.32 -3.74 -29.01
N THR A 425 10.46 -3.49 -28.02
CA THR A 425 9.00 -3.43 -28.22
C THR A 425 8.67 -2.41 -29.32
N GLN A 426 7.74 -2.74 -30.21
CA GLN A 426 7.29 -1.79 -31.23
C GLN A 426 6.21 -0.86 -30.65
N ASP A 427 6.14 0.37 -31.18
CA ASP A 427 5.12 1.34 -30.78
C ASP A 427 3.70 0.76 -31.00
N GLY A 428 2.93 0.64 -29.91
CA GLY A 428 1.59 0.03 -29.93
C GLY A 428 1.54 -1.45 -29.51
N GLU A 429 2.65 -2.03 -29.04
CA GLU A 429 2.67 -3.31 -28.31
C GLU A 429 2.71 -3.10 -26.79
N LEU A 430 2.00 -3.96 -26.05
CA LEU A 430 2.15 -4.15 -24.60
C LEU A 430 2.62 -5.59 -24.36
N LEU A 431 3.84 -5.76 -23.83
CA LEU A 431 4.35 -7.06 -23.42
C LEU A 431 3.64 -7.53 -22.14
N ILE A 432 3.12 -8.76 -22.16
CA ILE A 432 2.45 -9.43 -21.02
C ILE A 432 3.42 -10.41 -20.35
N ASP A 433 4.21 -11.14 -21.15
CA ASP A 433 5.28 -12.02 -20.66
C ASP A 433 6.26 -12.39 -21.79
N ASP A 434 7.57 -12.29 -21.51
CA ASP A 434 8.64 -12.93 -22.29
C ASP A 434 9.22 -14.16 -21.57
N PHE A 435 8.68 -14.49 -20.39
CA PHE A 435 9.08 -15.59 -19.52
C PHE A 435 10.55 -15.60 -19.09
N GLU A 436 11.40 -14.62 -19.44
CA GLU A 436 12.79 -14.58 -18.97
C GLU A 436 12.87 -14.24 -17.48
N GLY A 437 11.84 -13.54 -16.96
CA GLY A 437 11.65 -13.21 -15.55
C GLY A 437 11.20 -14.38 -14.66
N ALA A 438 10.43 -14.05 -13.61
CA ALA A 438 9.80 -15.06 -12.75
C ALA A 438 8.52 -15.63 -13.40
N PHE A 439 8.24 -16.91 -13.17
CA PHE A 439 7.02 -17.54 -13.68
C PHE A 439 5.80 -17.09 -12.85
N THR A 440 4.88 -16.35 -13.46
CA THR A 440 3.77 -15.65 -12.77
C THR A 440 2.37 -16.08 -13.25
N TRP A 441 2.26 -17.20 -13.98
CA TRP A 441 0.98 -17.72 -14.46
C TRP A 441 0.43 -18.80 -13.52
N ILE A 442 -0.90 -18.83 -13.36
CA ILE A 442 -1.61 -19.65 -12.38
C ILE A 442 -2.29 -20.84 -13.06
N THR A 443 -1.98 -22.06 -12.62
CA THR A 443 -2.61 -23.31 -13.07
C THR A 443 -3.93 -23.58 -12.35
N TYR A 444 -4.93 -24.08 -13.07
CA TYR A 444 -6.17 -24.62 -12.51
C TYR A 444 -6.61 -25.89 -13.28
N ASP A 445 -7.16 -26.87 -12.58
CA ASP A 445 -7.76 -28.08 -13.18
C ASP A 445 -8.84 -28.73 -12.30
N GLY A 446 -9.58 -29.68 -12.87
CA GLY A 446 -10.61 -30.44 -12.19
C GLY A 446 -11.24 -31.55 -13.04
N GLU A 447 -12.18 -32.29 -12.44
CA GLU A 447 -12.95 -33.37 -13.09
C GLU A 447 -12.08 -34.45 -13.80
N GLY A 448 -10.93 -34.77 -13.17
CA GLY A 448 -10.00 -35.80 -13.63
C GLY A 448 -9.05 -35.36 -14.75
N ALA A 449 -9.06 -34.09 -15.16
CA ALA A 449 -7.95 -33.49 -15.87
C ALA A 449 -6.81 -33.09 -14.90
N SER A 450 -5.66 -32.71 -15.44
CA SER A 450 -4.59 -32.04 -14.69
C SER A 450 -3.74 -31.15 -15.60
N VAL A 451 -3.13 -30.10 -15.04
CA VAL A 451 -2.13 -29.27 -15.74
C VAL A 451 -0.97 -28.89 -14.81
N SER A 452 0.24 -28.91 -15.36
CA SER A 452 1.40 -28.23 -14.80
C SER A 452 1.92 -27.21 -15.80
N ALA A 453 2.33 -26.04 -15.29
CA ALA A 453 2.97 -25.00 -16.06
C ALA A 453 4.16 -24.43 -15.28
N ALA A 454 5.28 -24.19 -15.96
CA ALA A 454 6.50 -23.69 -15.36
C ALA A 454 7.37 -22.97 -16.40
N LYS A 455 8.46 -22.35 -15.96
CA LYS A 455 9.50 -21.85 -16.86
C LYS A 455 10.32 -23.01 -17.43
N GLY A 456 10.20 -23.25 -18.73
CA GLY A 456 11.03 -24.17 -19.51
C GLY A 456 12.13 -23.46 -20.30
N VAL A 457 13.05 -24.24 -20.87
CA VAL A 457 14.15 -23.73 -21.73
C VAL A 457 13.69 -23.69 -23.18
N ARG A 458 13.81 -22.55 -23.85
CA ARG A 458 13.41 -22.39 -25.25
C ARG A 458 14.48 -22.91 -26.21
N ASP A 459 14.06 -23.75 -27.14
CA ASP A 459 14.92 -24.23 -28.24
C ASP A 459 15.45 -23.05 -29.08
N GLY A 460 16.75 -22.78 -28.97
CA GLY A 460 17.41 -21.62 -29.59
C GLY A 460 18.04 -20.65 -28.57
N GLY A 461 17.69 -20.79 -27.29
CA GLY A 461 18.11 -19.91 -26.20
C GLY A 461 16.94 -19.10 -25.65
N GLY A 462 17.09 -18.66 -24.40
CA GLY A 462 16.03 -18.01 -23.64
C GLY A 462 15.08 -18.97 -22.96
N SER A 463 13.97 -18.41 -22.49
CA SER A 463 12.94 -19.06 -21.69
C SER A 463 11.61 -19.19 -22.43
N ALA A 464 10.68 -19.94 -21.84
CA ALA A 464 9.28 -20.01 -22.28
C ALA A 464 8.41 -20.54 -21.12
N MET A 465 7.10 -20.30 -21.16
CA MET A 465 6.15 -21.11 -20.40
C MET A 465 6.06 -22.49 -21.03
N ASP A 466 6.46 -23.55 -20.31
CA ASP A 466 6.26 -24.95 -20.68
C ASP A 466 5.05 -25.49 -19.91
N VAL A 467 4.07 -26.02 -20.65
CA VAL A 467 2.80 -26.52 -20.12
C VAL A 467 2.64 -27.99 -20.50
N SER A 468 2.42 -28.85 -19.51
CA SER A 468 2.11 -30.27 -19.69
C SER A 468 0.79 -30.60 -19.02
N TYR A 469 -0.11 -31.28 -19.73
CA TYR A 469 -1.49 -31.48 -19.30
C TYR A 469 -2.03 -32.86 -19.62
N SER A 470 -3.01 -33.31 -18.82
CA SER A 470 -3.83 -34.48 -19.12
C SER A 470 -5.31 -34.10 -19.16
N GLY A 471 -6.00 -34.47 -20.23
CA GLY A 471 -7.44 -34.25 -20.37
C GLY A 471 -8.28 -35.36 -19.73
N SER A 472 -9.54 -35.04 -19.46
CA SER A 472 -10.60 -36.00 -19.09
C SER A 472 -11.87 -35.68 -19.90
N ALA A 473 -12.79 -36.63 -20.03
CA ALA A 473 -14.03 -36.45 -20.80
C ALA A 473 -14.98 -35.40 -20.20
N SER A 474 -14.91 -35.20 -18.88
CA SER A 474 -15.60 -34.11 -18.16
C SER A 474 -14.61 -33.04 -17.64
N GLY A 475 -13.32 -33.21 -17.93
CA GLY A 475 -12.24 -32.46 -17.31
C GLY A 475 -12.07 -31.05 -17.86
N TYR A 476 -11.73 -30.12 -16.98
CA TYR A 476 -11.27 -28.78 -17.34
C TYR A 476 -9.86 -28.55 -16.82
N TRP A 477 -9.07 -27.77 -17.55
CA TRP A 477 -7.77 -27.28 -17.11
C TRP A 477 -7.40 -25.98 -17.84
N GLY A 478 -6.52 -25.18 -17.24
CA GLY A 478 -5.92 -24.03 -17.90
C GLY A 478 -4.81 -23.37 -17.09
N VAL A 479 -4.17 -22.38 -17.72
CA VAL A 479 -3.05 -21.62 -17.19
C VAL A 479 -3.33 -20.14 -17.48
N LEU A 480 -3.47 -19.31 -16.45
CA LEU A 480 -3.96 -17.93 -16.57
C LEU A 480 -2.96 -16.86 -16.10
N LYS A 481 -3.10 -15.66 -16.68
CA LYS A 481 -2.48 -14.40 -16.25
C LYS A 481 -3.59 -13.42 -15.87
N VAL A 482 -3.47 -12.79 -14.70
CA VAL A 482 -4.39 -11.74 -14.26
C VAL A 482 -4.09 -10.44 -15.01
N MET A 483 -5.14 -9.76 -15.46
CA MET A 483 -5.11 -8.52 -16.25
C MET A 483 -5.83 -7.34 -15.57
N VAL A 484 -6.47 -7.54 -14.41
CA VAL A 484 -7.20 -6.50 -13.66
C VAL A 484 -6.40 -5.19 -13.57
N GLY A 485 -6.97 -4.08 -14.02
CA GLY A 485 -6.33 -2.76 -14.05
C GLY A 485 -5.44 -2.48 -15.27
N THR A 486 -5.30 -3.42 -16.21
CA THR A 486 -4.51 -3.25 -17.43
C THR A 486 -5.40 -2.73 -18.57
N ASP A 487 -5.20 -1.49 -19.01
CA ASP A 487 -5.96 -0.93 -20.13
C ASP A 487 -5.58 -1.61 -21.47
N ILE A 488 -6.44 -2.53 -21.92
CA ILE A 488 -6.41 -3.11 -23.26
C ILE A 488 -7.64 -2.69 -24.10
N SER A 489 -8.39 -1.68 -23.66
CA SER A 489 -9.69 -1.25 -24.23
C SER A 489 -9.66 -0.90 -25.72
N LYS A 490 -8.47 -0.55 -26.23
CA LYS A 490 -8.21 -0.13 -27.62
C LYS A 490 -7.35 -1.13 -28.40
N ALA A 491 -7.04 -2.30 -27.85
CA ALA A 491 -6.24 -3.31 -28.52
C ALA A 491 -6.94 -3.87 -29.77
N THR A 492 -6.17 -4.12 -30.84
CA THR A 492 -6.71 -4.76 -32.06
C THR A 492 -6.38 -6.25 -32.14
N GLY A 493 -5.42 -6.74 -31.35
CA GLY A 493 -5.09 -8.17 -31.29
C GLY A 493 -4.21 -8.58 -30.12
N ILE A 494 -3.81 -9.84 -30.13
CA ILE A 494 -2.86 -10.47 -29.22
C ILE A 494 -1.86 -11.30 -30.05
N SER A 495 -0.59 -11.29 -29.67
CA SER A 495 0.51 -11.97 -30.35
C SER A 495 1.33 -12.81 -29.37
N PHE A 496 1.80 -13.99 -29.79
CA PHE A 496 2.72 -14.84 -29.03
C PHE A 496 3.36 -15.89 -29.93
N ASP A 497 4.56 -16.36 -29.54
CA ASP A 497 5.15 -17.58 -30.08
C ASP A 497 4.54 -18.81 -29.42
N ILE A 498 4.27 -19.86 -30.19
CA ILE A 498 3.83 -21.15 -29.65
C ILE A 498 4.45 -22.35 -30.38
N LYS A 499 4.70 -23.42 -29.62
CA LYS A 499 5.13 -24.75 -30.07
C LYS A 499 4.37 -25.81 -29.25
N GLY A 500 4.08 -27.01 -29.78
CA GLY A 500 3.46 -28.08 -28.99
C GLY A 500 3.15 -29.37 -29.76
N THR A 501 2.38 -30.27 -29.13
CA THR A 501 2.14 -31.64 -29.61
C THR A 501 1.08 -31.80 -30.72
N GLY A 502 0.41 -30.72 -31.15
CA GLY A 502 -0.62 -30.75 -32.20
C GLY A 502 -2.07 -30.81 -31.72
N ASN A 503 -2.30 -31.15 -30.45
CA ASN A 503 -3.63 -31.17 -29.83
C ASN A 503 -4.23 -29.75 -29.78
N GLN A 504 -5.57 -29.64 -29.92
CA GLN A 504 -6.23 -28.34 -29.80
C GLN A 504 -6.26 -27.83 -28.35
N ILE A 505 -5.97 -26.54 -28.20
CA ILE A 505 -6.11 -25.77 -26.98
C ILE A 505 -6.86 -24.46 -27.29
N ARG A 506 -7.30 -23.78 -26.25
CA ARG A 506 -7.88 -22.43 -26.32
C ARG A 506 -6.88 -21.40 -25.84
N LEU A 507 -6.84 -20.27 -26.51
CA LEU A 507 -6.54 -19.00 -25.86
C LEU A 507 -7.88 -18.39 -25.48
N MET A 508 -8.00 -17.90 -24.24
CA MET A 508 -9.22 -17.25 -23.75
C MET A 508 -8.94 -15.86 -23.19
N LEU A 509 -9.95 -14.99 -23.33
CA LEU A 509 -10.08 -13.73 -22.60
C LEU A 509 -11.31 -13.86 -21.68
N VAL A 510 -11.23 -13.35 -20.46
CA VAL A 510 -12.35 -13.41 -19.49
C VAL A 510 -12.72 -12.00 -19.06
N GLU A 511 -14.00 -11.66 -19.18
CA GLU A 511 -14.57 -10.39 -18.69
C GLU A 511 -14.89 -10.44 -17.18
N GLU A 512 -14.99 -9.27 -16.55
CA GLU A 512 -15.61 -9.08 -15.24
C GLU A 512 -17.10 -9.50 -15.24
N GLY A 513 -17.52 -10.24 -14.21
CA GLY A 513 -18.89 -10.73 -14.07
C GLY A 513 -19.91 -9.64 -13.73
N SER A 514 -21.12 -9.81 -14.26
CA SER A 514 -22.31 -9.06 -13.83
C SER A 514 -22.79 -9.42 -12.41
N ILE A 515 -22.16 -10.42 -11.78
CA ILE A 515 -22.30 -10.81 -10.38
C ILE A 515 -20.95 -10.57 -9.70
N ALA A 516 -20.92 -9.77 -8.63
CA ALA A 516 -19.68 -9.43 -7.94
C ALA A 516 -19.00 -10.68 -7.36
N GLY A 517 -17.77 -10.95 -7.81
CA GLY A 517 -16.98 -12.12 -7.40
C GLY A 517 -17.09 -13.36 -8.31
N GLU A 518 -17.82 -13.28 -9.43
CA GLU A 518 -17.93 -14.34 -10.45
C GLU A 518 -17.24 -13.91 -11.77
N ASP A 519 -16.82 -14.88 -12.59
CA ASP A 519 -16.36 -14.64 -13.97
C ASP A 519 -17.49 -14.11 -14.87
N GLY A 520 -17.16 -13.22 -15.81
CA GLY A 520 -18.04 -12.72 -16.87
C GLY A 520 -17.98 -13.51 -18.18
N GLU A 521 -18.37 -12.91 -19.32
CA GLU A 521 -18.33 -13.63 -20.61
C GLU A 521 -16.89 -14.11 -20.91
N GLN A 522 -16.77 -15.42 -21.17
CA GLN A 522 -15.54 -16.07 -21.56
C GLN A 522 -15.48 -16.16 -23.10
N TRP A 523 -14.39 -15.66 -23.67
CA TRP A 523 -14.14 -15.61 -25.10
C TRP A 523 -13.00 -16.54 -25.48
N GLU A 524 -13.11 -17.26 -26.60
CA GLU A 524 -12.11 -18.25 -27.04
C GLU A 524 -11.62 -18.01 -28.47
N TYR A 525 -10.34 -18.34 -28.70
CA TYR A 525 -9.77 -18.62 -30.01
C TYR A 525 -9.07 -20.00 -29.96
N VAL A 526 -9.36 -20.88 -30.92
CA VAL A 526 -8.87 -22.26 -30.93
C VAL A 526 -7.54 -22.37 -31.68
N ILE A 527 -6.53 -22.97 -31.03
CA ILE A 527 -5.16 -23.10 -31.51
C ILE A 527 -4.80 -24.56 -31.66
N SER A 528 -4.06 -24.91 -32.73
CA SER A 528 -3.36 -26.20 -32.89
C SER A 528 -1.84 -25.96 -32.89
N PRO A 529 -1.16 -26.05 -31.72
CA PRO A 529 0.28 -25.81 -31.60
C PRO A 529 1.09 -26.76 -32.48
N ARG A 530 2.09 -26.24 -33.21
CA ARG A 530 2.93 -27.05 -34.12
C ARG A 530 4.20 -27.53 -33.41
N ASN A 531 4.80 -28.62 -33.90
CA ASN A 531 6.05 -29.15 -33.33
C ASN A 531 7.28 -28.26 -33.55
N SER A 532 7.16 -27.20 -34.36
CA SER A 532 8.10 -26.09 -34.50
C SER A 532 7.47 -24.79 -34.00
N TRP A 533 8.27 -23.89 -33.43
CA TRP A 533 7.84 -22.55 -33.05
C TRP A 533 7.16 -21.79 -34.21
N THR A 534 6.02 -21.18 -33.92
CA THR A 534 5.33 -20.25 -34.81
C THR A 534 4.74 -19.10 -33.99
N THR A 535 5.04 -17.86 -34.38
CA THR A 535 4.32 -16.68 -33.93
C THR A 535 2.89 -16.72 -34.46
N LEU A 536 1.90 -16.48 -33.59
CA LEU A 536 0.51 -16.28 -33.93
C LEU A 536 0.13 -14.84 -33.61
N GLU A 537 -0.42 -14.14 -34.59
CA GLU A 537 -1.07 -12.83 -34.43
C GLU A 537 -2.58 -13.05 -34.58
N ILE A 538 -3.34 -12.81 -33.51
CA ILE A 538 -4.79 -13.06 -33.45
C ILE A 538 -5.50 -11.72 -33.25
N PRO A 539 -6.21 -11.20 -34.26
CA PRO A 539 -7.07 -10.03 -34.10
C PRO A 539 -8.18 -10.29 -33.08
N MET A 540 -8.53 -9.29 -32.26
CA MET A 540 -9.62 -9.42 -31.26
C MET A 540 -10.96 -9.80 -31.90
N SER A 541 -11.18 -9.41 -33.17
CA SER A 541 -12.36 -9.79 -33.96
C SER A 541 -12.41 -11.25 -34.40
N GLN A 542 -11.42 -12.08 -34.05
CA GLN A 542 -11.44 -13.54 -34.29
C GLN A 542 -11.82 -14.35 -33.04
N PHE A 543 -11.91 -13.72 -31.86
CA PHE A 543 -12.46 -14.38 -30.67
C PHE A 543 -13.98 -14.54 -30.81
N SER A 544 -14.49 -15.69 -30.39
CA SER A 544 -15.91 -16.00 -30.29
C SER A 544 -16.30 -16.29 -28.83
N PRO A 545 -17.56 -16.11 -28.42
CA PRO A 545 -17.99 -16.58 -27.10
C PRO A 545 -17.69 -18.07 -26.96
N ARG A 546 -17.08 -18.46 -25.83
CA ARG A 546 -16.72 -19.85 -25.53
C ARG A 546 -17.91 -20.79 -25.76
N SER A 547 -17.68 -21.79 -26.61
CA SER A 547 -18.73 -22.55 -27.31
C SER A 547 -19.32 -23.74 -26.52
N ASP A 548 -18.65 -24.22 -25.47
CA ASP A 548 -19.12 -25.32 -24.62
C ASP A 548 -19.75 -24.85 -23.30
N TRP A 549 -19.33 -23.71 -22.76
CA TRP A 549 -19.76 -23.23 -21.44
C TRP A 549 -19.54 -21.72 -21.25
N GLN A 550 -20.35 -21.11 -20.40
CA GLN A 550 -20.23 -19.74 -19.90
C GLN A 550 -20.51 -19.74 -18.38
N PRO A 551 -19.84 -18.89 -17.59
CA PRO A 551 -20.03 -18.81 -16.14
C PRO A 551 -21.35 -18.13 -15.74
N PRO A 552 -21.80 -18.25 -14.48
CA PRO A 552 -23.03 -17.62 -13.99
C PRO A 552 -23.02 -16.08 -14.04
N GLY A 553 -21.84 -15.45 -13.99
CA GLY A 553 -21.68 -13.99 -14.07
C GLY A 553 -21.69 -13.43 -15.51
N ALA A 554 -21.71 -14.28 -16.54
CA ALA A 554 -21.77 -13.85 -17.94
C ALA A 554 -23.06 -13.05 -18.23
N ASP A 555 -22.93 -11.83 -18.75
CA ASP A 555 -24.08 -10.93 -18.98
C ASP A 555 -24.92 -11.28 -20.23
N GLY A 556 -24.43 -12.21 -21.06
CA GLY A 556 -25.13 -12.73 -22.23
C GLY A 556 -25.17 -11.78 -23.43
N ASN A 557 -24.38 -10.69 -23.40
CA ASN A 557 -24.43 -9.64 -24.42
C ASN A 557 -23.79 -10.05 -25.76
N LYS A 558 -22.89 -11.06 -25.76
CA LYS A 558 -22.20 -11.62 -26.94
C LYS A 558 -21.36 -10.61 -27.74
N ARG A 559 -20.72 -9.66 -27.06
CA ARG A 559 -19.74 -8.73 -27.60
C ARG A 559 -18.59 -8.55 -26.61
N LEU A 560 -17.41 -9.01 -27.02
CA LEU A 560 -16.14 -8.86 -26.31
C LEU A 560 -15.92 -7.41 -25.86
N ASP A 561 -15.98 -7.18 -24.55
CA ASP A 561 -15.70 -5.88 -23.97
C ASP A 561 -14.29 -5.82 -23.40
N LEU A 562 -13.37 -5.28 -24.20
CA LEU A 562 -11.96 -5.09 -23.83
C LEU A 562 -11.75 -4.16 -22.63
N ASN A 563 -12.78 -3.43 -22.17
CA ASN A 563 -12.73 -2.63 -20.94
C ASN A 563 -12.88 -3.49 -19.67
N LYS A 564 -13.44 -4.71 -19.78
CA LYS A 564 -13.74 -5.59 -18.63
C LYS A 564 -12.74 -6.74 -18.46
N ILE A 565 -11.67 -6.85 -19.25
CA ILE A 565 -10.85 -8.08 -19.26
C ILE A 565 -10.03 -8.21 -17.97
N ILE A 566 -10.36 -9.22 -17.18
CA ILE A 566 -9.73 -9.54 -15.89
C ILE A 566 -8.62 -10.59 -15.99
N SER A 567 -8.58 -11.40 -17.06
CA SER A 567 -7.52 -12.40 -17.27
C SER A 567 -7.40 -12.90 -18.73
N ILE A 568 -6.23 -13.47 -19.03
CA ILE A 568 -5.92 -14.21 -20.28
C ILE A 568 -5.53 -15.64 -19.91
N HIS A 569 -6.09 -16.66 -20.58
CA HIS A 569 -5.84 -18.07 -20.26
C HIS A 569 -5.36 -18.87 -21.49
N PHE A 570 -4.46 -19.83 -21.29
CA PHE A 570 -4.26 -20.96 -22.20
C PHE A 570 -4.92 -22.21 -21.58
N ALA A 571 -5.96 -22.75 -22.21
CA ALA A 571 -6.89 -23.70 -21.59
C ALA A 571 -7.24 -24.92 -22.47
N GLY A 572 -7.75 -25.96 -21.84
CA GLY A 572 -7.99 -27.27 -22.46
C GLY A 572 -9.22 -27.40 -23.36
N MET A 573 -9.12 -28.34 -24.30
CA MET A 573 -10.25 -28.84 -25.10
C MET A 573 -10.40 -30.36 -24.90
N ASN A 574 -11.25 -30.72 -23.93
CA ASN A 574 -11.72 -32.08 -23.64
C ASN A 574 -10.60 -33.09 -23.34
N ALA A 575 -10.86 -34.39 -23.55
CA ALA A 575 -10.08 -35.54 -23.08
C ALA A 575 -8.67 -35.76 -23.69
N ASN A 576 -8.06 -34.73 -24.27
CA ASN A 576 -6.74 -34.80 -24.89
C ASN A 576 -5.64 -34.52 -23.86
N SER A 577 -4.53 -35.27 -23.91
CA SER A 577 -3.34 -35.05 -23.08
C SER A 577 -2.14 -34.71 -23.95
N GLY A 578 -1.29 -33.76 -23.53
CA GLY A 578 -0.19 -33.27 -24.36
C GLY A 578 0.66 -32.20 -23.68
N SER A 579 1.42 -31.45 -24.47
CA SER A 579 2.19 -30.31 -24.01
C SER A 579 2.37 -29.24 -25.08
N PHE A 580 2.64 -28.01 -24.64
CA PHE A 580 2.95 -26.87 -25.47
C PHE A 580 3.84 -25.88 -24.71
N MET A 581 4.62 -25.10 -25.45
CA MET A 581 5.40 -23.99 -24.93
C MET A 581 4.90 -22.68 -25.54
N VAL A 582 4.80 -21.63 -24.74
CA VAL A 582 4.44 -20.26 -25.15
C VAL A 582 5.58 -19.30 -24.82
N ASP A 583 5.83 -18.33 -25.71
CA ASP A 583 6.80 -17.26 -25.51
C ASP A 583 6.29 -15.92 -26.10
N ASN A 584 6.86 -14.78 -25.71
CA ASN A 584 6.60 -13.43 -26.23
C ASN A 584 5.10 -13.04 -26.28
N VAL A 585 4.35 -13.23 -25.20
CA VAL A 585 2.93 -12.86 -25.12
C VAL A 585 2.79 -11.33 -25.07
N LYS A 586 2.09 -10.76 -26.05
CA LYS A 586 1.87 -9.32 -26.21
C LYS A 586 0.43 -9.00 -26.60
N ILE A 587 -0.11 -7.91 -26.08
CA ILE A 587 -1.29 -7.24 -26.63
C ILE A 587 -0.81 -6.26 -27.72
N THR A 588 -1.52 -6.18 -28.85
CA THR A 588 -1.07 -5.47 -30.05
C THR A 588 -2.11 -4.49 -30.61
N GLY A 589 -1.61 -3.44 -31.27
CA GLY A 589 -2.43 -2.40 -31.89
C GLY A 589 -3.00 -1.38 -30.91
N LEU A 590 -2.38 -1.22 -29.74
CA LEU A 590 -2.68 -0.12 -28.82
C LEU A 590 -2.24 1.23 -29.46
N PRO A 591 -2.89 2.36 -29.11
CA PRO A 591 -2.50 3.66 -29.66
C PRO A 591 -1.08 4.05 -29.24
N SER A 592 -0.22 4.39 -30.21
CA SER A 592 1.11 4.94 -29.92
C SER A 592 1.00 6.30 -29.23
N THR A 593 1.49 6.38 -27.99
CA THR A 593 1.51 7.59 -27.17
C THR A 593 2.82 8.37 -27.38
N GLN A 594 3.03 8.89 -28.60
CA GLN A 594 4.10 9.85 -28.82
C GLN A 594 3.89 11.09 -27.90
N PRO A 595 4.90 11.50 -27.11
CA PRO A 595 4.74 12.58 -26.14
C PRO A 595 4.48 13.92 -26.84
N THR A 596 3.21 14.30 -26.87
CA THR A 596 2.71 15.53 -27.48
C THR A 596 2.66 16.63 -26.41
N PRO A 597 3.13 17.87 -26.70
CA PRO A 597 3.23 18.91 -25.68
C PRO A 597 1.86 19.34 -25.14
N THR A 598 1.82 19.65 -23.85
CA THR A 598 0.62 20.10 -23.11
C THR A 598 -0.07 21.26 -23.82
N GLN A 599 -1.25 21.02 -24.39
CA GLN A 599 -2.09 22.08 -24.94
C GLN A 599 -2.82 22.84 -23.83
N SER A 600 -3.07 24.12 -24.06
CA SER A 600 -3.83 24.97 -23.14
C SER A 600 -5.33 24.71 -23.27
N PRO A 601 -6.13 24.89 -22.19
CA PRO A 601 -7.53 24.50 -22.18
C PRO A 601 -8.37 25.30 -23.18
N LYS A 602 -9.40 24.63 -23.72
CA LYS A 602 -10.22 25.08 -24.84
C LYS A 602 -11.46 25.85 -24.34
N PRO A 603 -11.60 27.15 -24.64
CA PRO A 603 -12.78 27.91 -24.25
C PRO A 603 -14.04 27.40 -24.96
N THR A 604 -15.13 27.30 -24.21
CA THR A 604 -16.44 26.80 -24.66
C THR A 604 -17.52 27.85 -24.34
N PRO A 605 -18.60 28.00 -25.14
CA PRO A 605 -19.63 29.00 -24.85
C PRO A 605 -20.31 28.78 -23.48
N PRO A 606 -20.67 29.85 -22.75
CA PRO A 606 -21.29 29.73 -21.42
C PRO A 606 -22.59 28.91 -21.46
N GLY A 607 -22.71 27.94 -20.57
CA GLY A 607 -23.87 27.03 -20.54
C GLY A 607 -23.73 25.79 -21.42
N SER A 608 -22.51 25.35 -21.70
CA SER A 608 -22.25 24.03 -22.30
C SER A 608 -22.33 22.92 -21.26
N TYR A 609 -22.78 21.74 -21.67
CA TYR A 609 -22.45 20.48 -20.99
C TYR A 609 -20.94 20.39 -20.68
N GLY A 610 -20.60 19.89 -19.50
CA GLY A 610 -19.24 19.79 -18.96
C GLY A 610 -18.73 21.03 -18.21
N ASP A 611 -19.26 22.22 -18.51
CA ASP A 611 -18.95 23.49 -17.83
C ASP A 611 -19.90 23.62 -16.62
N ILE A 612 -19.54 22.96 -15.52
CA ILE A 612 -20.39 22.83 -14.33
C ILE A 612 -20.22 24.03 -13.40
N ASN A 613 -19.03 24.63 -13.35
CA ASN A 613 -18.78 25.85 -12.57
C ASN A 613 -19.25 27.14 -13.26
N GLY A 614 -19.49 27.11 -14.58
CA GLY A 614 -19.96 28.25 -15.38
C GLY A 614 -18.88 29.25 -15.79
N ASP A 615 -17.59 28.89 -15.73
CA ASP A 615 -16.46 29.73 -16.16
C ASP A 615 -16.17 29.64 -17.68
N GLY A 616 -16.78 28.67 -18.37
CA GLY A 616 -16.64 28.45 -19.80
C GLY A 616 -15.45 27.56 -20.20
N ILE A 617 -14.80 26.90 -19.23
CA ILE A 617 -13.64 26.04 -19.46
C ILE A 617 -13.86 24.68 -18.78
N ILE A 618 -14.26 23.67 -19.55
CA ILE A 618 -14.41 22.30 -19.07
C ILE A 618 -13.06 21.79 -18.54
N ASN A 619 -12.92 21.62 -17.23
CA ASN A 619 -11.67 21.24 -16.58
C ASN A 619 -11.87 20.34 -15.33
N THR A 620 -10.79 20.01 -14.63
CA THR A 620 -10.83 19.15 -13.43
C THR A 620 -11.63 19.76 -12.26
N SER A 621 -11.87 21.08 -12.28
CA SER A 621 -12.76 21.76 -11.34
C SER A 621 -14.21 21.32 -11.48
N ASP A 622 -14.69 21.12 -12.72
CA ASP A 622 -16.04 20.65 -13.00
C ASP A 622 -16.23 19.20 -12.56
N TYR A 623 -15.24 18.36 -12.85
CA TYR A 623 -15.18 16.98 -12.36
C TYR A 623 -15.17 16.89 -10.82
N ALA A 624 -14.49 17.83 -10.15
CA ALA A 624 -14.54 17.94 -8.69
C ALA A 624 -15.92 18.41 -8.17
N LEU A 625 -16.65 19.28 -8.88
CA LEU A 625 -18.03 19.64 -8.53
C LEU A 625 -19.01 18.48 -8.76
N LEU A 626 -18.86 17.74 -9.86
CA LEU A 626 -19.67 16.57 -10.18
C LEU A 626 -19.52 15.48 -9.12
N ASN A 627 -18.27 15.07 -8.82
CA ASN A 627 -18.01 14.08 -7.77
C ASN A 627 -18.52 14.53 -6.38
N ARG A 628 -18.49 15.84 -6.07
CA ARG A 628 -19.09 16.36 -4.83
C ARG A 628 -20.61 16.23 -4.82
N HIS A 629 -21.28 16.52 -5.94
CA HIS A 629 -22.73 16.37 -6.05
C HIS A 629 -23.17 14.90 -5.89
N ILE A 630 -22.47 13.97 -6.55
CA ILE A 630 -22.75 12.52 -6.49
C ILE A 630 -22.59 11.96 -5.07
N LEU A 631 -21.64 12.50 -4.29
CA LEU A 631 -21.43 12.16 -2.88
C LEU A 631 -22.38 12.90 -1.91
N GLU A 632 -23.49 13.45 -2.41
CA GLU A 632 -24.47 14.30 -1.70
C GLU A 632 -23.87 15.54 -0.98
N ILE A 633 -22.64 15.93 -1.32
CA ILE A 633 -21.95 17.06 -0.68
C ILE A 633 -22.50 18.38 -1.27
N PRO A 634 -22.99 19.32 -0.43
CA PRO A 634 -23.51 20.59 -0.94
C PRO A 634 -22.48 21.37 -1.78
N VAL A 635 -22.86 21.66 -3.01
CA VAL A 635 -22.11 22.48 -3.97
C VAL A 635 -22.73 23.87 -4.12
N GLN A 636 -21.89 24.88 -4.29
CA GLN A 636 -22.30 26.24 -4.64
C GLN A 636 -21.74 26.57 -6.03
N ASN A 637 -22.46 27.39 -6.80
CA ASN A 637 -22.13 27.78 -8.17
C ASN A 637 -21.98 26.60 -9.16
N ALA A 638 -22.61 25.45 -8.88
CA ALA A 638 -22.68 24.32 -9.79
C ALA A 638 -23.99 24.35 -10.61
N ASN A 639 -23.90 24.33 -11.94
CA ASN A 639 -25.04 24.17 -12.83
C ASN A 639 -25.23 22.69 -13.20
N LEU A 640 -26.06 21.98 -12.44
CA LEU A 640 -26.28 20.54 -12.60
C LEU A 640 -26.92 20.15 -13.96
N ASN A 641 -27.57 21.09 -14.66
CA ASN A 641 -28.05 20.86 -16.03
C ASN A 641 -26.92 20.67 -17.05
N ASN A 642 -25.70 21.14 -16.72
CA ASN A 642 -24.49 20.90 -17.51
C ASN A 642 -23.75 19.63 -17.07
N ALA A 643 -24.27 18.92 -16.05
CA ALA A 643 -23.63 17.78 -15.39
C ALA A 643 -24.28 16.43 -15.73
N ASP A 644 -25.52 16.41 -16.24
CA ASP A 644 -26.03 15.30 -17.05
C ASP A 644 -25.31 15.34 -18.39
N LEU A 645 -24.39 14.39 -18.61
CA LEU A 645 -23.56 14.29 -19.80
C LEU A 645 -23.97 13.11 -20.68
N ASN A 646 -24.79 12.21 -20.14
CA ASN A 646 -25.29 11.02 -20.83
C ASN A 646 -26.63 11.28 -21.55
N GLY A 647 -27.51 12.10 -20.96
CA GLY A 647 -28.79 12.56 -21.49
C GLY A 647 -30.03 11.87 -20.91
N ASP A 648 -29.94 11.18 -19.77
CA ASP A 648 -31.05 10.44 -19.14
C ASP A 648 -31.84 11.23 -18.08
N GLY A 649 -31.37 12.44 -17.71
CA GLY A 649 -32.00 13.28 -16.69
C GLY A 649 -31.63 12.95 -15.24
N VAL A 650 -30.64 12.07 -15.04
CA VAL A 650 -29.97 11.81 -13.76
C VAL A 650 -28.58 12.47 -13.80
N VAL A 651 -27.93 12.62 -12.64
CA VAL A 651 -26.53 13.06 -12.55
C VAL A 651 -25.82 12.13 -11.57
N ASP A 652 -25.10 11.13 -12.08
CA ASP A 652 -24.48 10.09 -11.25
C ASP A 652 -23.02 9.74 -11.65
N SER A 653 -22.51 8.61 -11.15
CA SER A 653 -21.14 8.15 -11.40
C SER A 653 -20.86 7.84 -12.89
N LEU A 654 -21.89 7.61 -13.70
CA LEU A 654 -21.78 7.49 -15.16
C LEU A 654 -21.36 8.83 -15.79
N ASP A 655 -21.95 9.94 -15.35
CA ASP A 655 -21.58 11.28 -15.83
C ASP A 655 -20.19 11.69 -15.35
N ALA A 656 -19.83 11.35 -14.11
CA ALA A 656 -18.44 11.51 -13.65
C ALA A 656 -17.46 10.74 -14.54
N THR A 657 -17.79 9.49 -14.89
CA THR A 657 -16.99 8.66 -15.80
C THR A 657 -16.88 9.30 -17.19
N ILE A 658 -17.98 9.87 -17.71
CA ILE A 658 -18.02 10.58 -18.99
C ILE A 658 -17.16 11.87 -18.95
N LEU A 659 -17.24 12.67 -17.88
CA LEU A 659 -16.46 13.89 -17.72
C LEU A 659 -14.96 13.59 -17.59
N SER A 660 -14.60 12.58 -16.79
CA SER A 660 -13.24 12.05 -16.70
C SER A 660 -12.71 11.64 -18.07
N ARG A 661 -13.49 10.91 -18.87
CA ARG A 661 -13.12 10.51 -20.24
C ARG A 661 -12.95 11.70 -21.19
N TYR A 662 -13.69 12.79 -21.03
CA TYR A 662 -13.49 14.01 -21.81
C TYR A 662 -12.19 14.73 -21.42
N LEU A 663 -11.92 14.86 -20.12
CA LEU A 663 -10.70 15.48 -19.58
C LEU A 663 -9.42 14.69 -19.88
N LEU A 664 -9.55 13.37 -20.10
CA LEU A 664 -8.47 12.47 -20.54
C LEU A 664 -8.37 12.33 -22.08
N GLU A 665 -9.07 13.18 -22.85
CA GLU A 665 -9.14 13.15 -24.32
C GLU A 665 -9.58 11.79 -24.92
N VAL A 666 -10.27 10.95 -24.12
CA VAL A 666 -10.84 9.66 -24.55
C VAL A 666 -12.12 9.86 -25.37
N ILE A 667 -12.81 10.99 -25.22
CA ILE A 667 -13.93 11.44 -26.05
C ILE A 667 -13.79 12.93 -26.39
N ASP A 668 -14.20 13.33 -27.60
CA ASP A 668 -14.06 14.72 -28.11
C ASP A 668 -15.32 15.59 -27.84
N ARG A 669 -16.42 14.96 -27.43
CA ARG A 669 -17.72 15.55 -27.07
C ARG A 669 -18.50 14.62 -26.15
N PHE A 670 -19.50 15.15 -25.45
CA PHE A 670 -20.33 14.37 -24.53
C PHE A 670 -21.42 13.56 -25.27
N PRO A 671 -21.85 12.38 -24.76
CA PRO A 671 -22.95 11.61 -25.32
C PRO A 671 -24.27 12.37 -25.49
N VAL A 672 -24.57 13.33 -24.61
CA VAL A 672 -25.74 14.24 -24.72
C VAL A 672 -25.64 15.24 -25.88
N GLN A 673 -24.44 15.46 -26.45
CA GLN A 673 -24.18 16.37 -27.58
C GLN A 673 -24.21 15.63 -28.95
N ARG A 674 -25.18 14.74 -29.16
CA ARG A 674 -25.30 13.88 -30.36
C ARG A 674 -26.18 14.45 -31.47
#